data_AF-C7MY03-F1
#
_entry.id   AF-C7MY03-F1
#
_cell.length_a   1.000
_cell.length_b   1.000
_cell.length_c   1.000
_cell.angle_alpha   90.00
_cell.angle_beta   90.00
_cell.angle_gamma   90.00
#
_symmetry.space_group_name_H-M   'P 1'
#
loop_
_entity.id
_entity.type
_entity.pdbx_description
1 polymer ?
#
loop_
_entity_poly.entity_id
_entity_poly.type
_entity_poly.pdbx_seq_one_letter_code
_entity_poly.pdbx_strand_id
1 'polypeptide(L)'
;MSETLSALRSGPVRPRRVLLVTTVSGTPGIVTDVPDEVEHVAVDGVLRVSADTDDAEAVACAVDHARQRWDDLGDWVWPLYDGRVPAPDCLASLVEAAETAPSTAVLAPFPGERNGGIGKSDRDGGSGRASDVPESGALVPLAFWDGPGTDGPLLCVPRARLQGLPAGEDQKRQSTVVAEDPAGSGDERGGGRLSRLVRTRWSPPVALLVASAVVAVVLNSGRFGLDLAGGALLPVGDLGQVWREYLGAWHGVSGGTASAAPTALAVLGVLGAPLEPLGGPAALVALLVLGDVPLAALSAYLAMRRIRVGRWVRTGLAVAYGLLPPATAAVASGRLDVVVVHILLPLVLVGTVAVGYGPVRSRRVYRSVATALGVAVLSAFAPFTYLLLTVVGVIAFVVAPPWRERLARRAGGLAVLVLLPLALLLPWVPTLVARPALVVHGVGGPATAEPSVGQLLTLDPGGPGGSPVGVVVLLAAVVALVVRRSVRMVPAGGLVVLGALGVVALSSAEAIPVRGGAPAPGFVGVPLLFVGAGLLAIVLVACAERSAGGRERDSSGTSVRPHRSVGVRVVAAAAAVALLVLAVGDVLAGRGGSVRKTSELLAPSVNAELAATGRGVFVLGDPDDPDDMPRLTAGRAPKFGDDALVPVGNAPSRLATWQQQLLAASREAVTAVAAAGVLFVVLPEGEDGARLLREADDLVAPAPATADGRTVLRLTPTAGAVTLVSSEQARRSVNGQPPDAELMTSPASVAVEATPPDVGVRVSEGPEGRLLVLSAVYEPGWRATVDGETAPIVLAWGRQVAVAVPPESAEVRVWFDGDRYDLLLLGQLGAVLFTVLTMVPSLRRVR
;
A
#
# COMPACT_ATOMS: atom_id res chain seq x y z
N MET A 1 46.12 -9.69 39.54
CA MET A 1 45.71 -11.07 39.18
C MET A 1 45.65 -11.99 40.41
N SER A 2 46.71 -12.08 41.22
CA SER A 2 46.78 -12.95 42.41
C SER A 2 45.68 -12.68 43.46
N GLU A 3 45.34 -11.42 43.73
CA GLU A 3 44.27 -11.06 44.68
C GLU A 3 42.86 -11.48 44.18
N THR A 4 42.55 -11.28 42.90
CA THR A 4 41.29 -11.69 42.28
C THR A 4 41.10 -13.21 42.35
N LEU A 5 42.15 -13.98 42.06
CA LEU A 5 42.11 -15.43 42.11
C LEU A 5 42.05 -15.98 43.54
N SER A 6 42.69 -15.29 44.50
CA SER A 6 42.57 -15.61 45.93
C SER A 6 41.14 -15.40 46.44
N ALA A 7 40.47 -14.31 46.03
CA ALA A 7 39.09 -14.03 46.42
C ALA A 7 38.08 -15.07 45.89
N LEU A 8 38.32 -15.63 44.70
CA LEU A 8 37.52 -16.72 44.14
C LEU A 8 37.59 -18.02 44.98
N ARG A 9 38.66 -18.23 45.75
CA ARG A 9 38.81 -19.41 46.62
C ARG A 9 38.13 -19.25 47.98
N SER A 10 38.04 -18.02 48.48
CA SER A 10 37.51 -17.69 49.81
C SER A 10 35.98 -17.54 49.87
N GLY A 11 35.30 -17.53 48.72
CA GLY A 11 33.83 -17.42 48.67
C GLY A 11 33.11 -18.72 49.07
N PRO A 12 31.84 -18.61 49.53
CA PRO A 12 31.03 -19.77 49.94
C PRO A 12 30.54 -20.60 48.74
N VAL A 13 30.47 -20.03 47.54
CA VAL A 13 30.16 -20.70 46.28
C VAL A 13 31.38 -20.64 45.37
N ARG A 14 31.80 -21.78 44.81
CA ARG A 14 32.99 -21.88 43.94
C ARG A 14 32.62 -22.07 42.47
N PRO A 15 33.29 -21.37 41.54
CA PRO A 15 33.10 -21.61 40.11
C PRO A 15 33.56 -23.03 39.73
N ARG A 16 32.82 -23.66 38.80
CA ARG A 16 33.07 -25.04 38.36
C ARG A 16 34.35 -25.18 37.52
N ARG A 17 34.72 -24.13 36.79
CA ARG A 17 35.93 -24.02 35.96
C ARG A 17 36.42 -22.58 35.95
N VAL A 18 37.72 -22.36 35.89
CA VAL A 18 38.34 -21.03 35.73
C VAL A 18 39.29 -21.04 34.53
N LEU A 19 39.05 -20.18 33.54
CA LEU A 19 39.91 -20.00 32.37
C LEU A 19 40.56 -18.62 32.42
N LEU A 20 41.90 -18.57 32.37
CA LEU A 20 42.64 -17.31 32.33
C LEU A 20 42.87 -16.89 30.88
N VAL A 21 42.59 -15.64 30.55
CA VAL A 21 42.81 -15.06 29.21
C VAL A 21 43.87 -13.98 29.31
N THR A 22 44.91 -14.04 28.48
CA THR A 22 46.01 -13.07 28.48
C THR A 22 46.31 -12.60 27.06
N THR A 23 46.71 -11.34 26.91
CA THR A 23 47.08 -10.75 25.62
C THR A 23 48.60 -10.83 25.43
N VAL A 24 49.05 -11.19 24.23
CA VAL A 24 50.47 -11.27 23.87
C VAL A 24 50.75 -10.58 22.53
N SER A 25 51.92 -9.93 22.41
CA SER A 25 52.36 -9.28 21.17
C SER A 25 52.93 -10.24 20.11
N GLY A 26 52.81 -11.56 20.31
CA GLY A 26 53.33 -12.60 19.42
C GLY A 26 52.23 -13.48 18.81
N THR A 27 52.60 -14.57 18.14
CA THR A 27 51.65 -15.47 17.48
C THR A 27 50.62 -16.03 18.48
N PRO A 28 49.32 -15.74 18.33
CA PRO A 28 48.30 -16.22 19.26
C PRO A 28 48.19 -17.75 19.21
N GLY A 29 47.99 -18.38 20.36
CA GLY A 29 48.01 -19.84 20.49
C GLY A 29 47.61 -20.34 21.88
N ILE A 30 47.26 -21.61 21.97
CA ILE A 30 46.87 -22.27 23.22
C ILE A 30 48.11 -22.82 23.89
N VAL A 31 48.31 -22.53 25.18
CA VAL A 31 49.40 -23.11 25.98
C VAL A 31 48.78 -23.85 27.16
N THR A 32 49.04 -25.14 27.25
CA THR A 32 48.55 -26.00 28.35
C THR A 32 49.51 -26.04 29.54
N ASP A 33 50.75 -25.58 29.37
CA ASP A 33 51.69 -25.36 30.48
C ASP A 33 51.41 -24.00 31.12
N VAL A 34 50.97 -24.07 32.38
CA VAL A 34 50.77 -22.91 33.24
C VAL A 34 52.16 -22.38 33.62
N PRO A 35 52.46 -21.07 33.45
CA PRO A 35 53.74 -20.52 33.90
C PRO A 35 53.94 -20.76 35.41
N ASP A 36 55.17 -21.07 35.85
CA ASP A 36 55.51 -21.38 37.26
C ASP A 36 54.99 -20.34 38.28
N GLU A 37 54.86 -19.06 37.86
CA GLU A 37 54.29 -17.98 38.69
C GLU A 37 52.79 -18.13 39.00
N VAL A 38 52.07 -19.00 38.28
CA VAL A 38 50.61 -19.24 38.40
C VAL A 38 50.31 -20.67 38.89
N GLU A 39 51.33 -21.50 39.09
CA GLU A 39 51.21 -22.93 39.44
C GLU A 39 50.51 -23.19 40.80
N HIS A 40 50.48 -22.19 41.68
CA HIS A 40 49.79 -22.27 42.98
C HIS A 40 48.30 -21.90 42.93
N VAL A 41 47.76 -21.59 41.75
CA VAL A 41 46.39 -21.13 41.56
C VAL A 41 45.60 -22.11 40.69
N ALA A 42 44.46 -22.58 41.21
CA ALA A 42 43.62 -23.61 40.58
C ALA A 42 42.87 -23.03 39.38
N VAL A 43 43.57 -22.93 38.24
CA VAL A 43 43.06 -22.50 36.93
C VAL A 43 43.02 -23.73 36.01
N ASP A 44 41.93 -23.90 35.26
CA ASP A 44 41.69 -25.07 34.40
C ASP A 44 42.28 -24.92 32.98
N GLY A 45 42.79 -23.74 32.62
CA GLY A 45 43.51 -23.47 31.37
C GLY A 45 43.87 -22.00 31.15
N VAL A 46 44.82 -21.74 30.24
CA VAL A 46 45.26 -20.39 29.85
C VAL A 46 45.11 -20.20 28.33
N LEU A 47 44.43 -19.14 27.91
CA LEU A 47 44.23 -18.76 26.52
C LEU A 47 45.00 -17.47 26.21
N ARG A 48 45.87 -17.49 25.17
CA ARG A 48 46.59 -16.31 24.70
C ARG A 48 45.95 -15.72 23.45
N VAL A 49 45.57 -14.45 23.51
CA VAL A 49 44.96 -13.67 22.40
C VAL A 49 45.90 -12.55 21.95
N SER A 50 45.67 -11.98 20.76
CA SER A 50 46.51 -10.92 20.21
C SER A 50 46.44 -9.66 21.07
N ALA A 51 47.51 -8.88 21.14
CA ALA A 51 47.55 -7.60 21.84
C ALA A 51 46.56 -6.55 21.27
N ASP A 52 46.18 -6.69 20.00
CA ASP A 52 45.20 -5.81 19.33
C ASP A 52 43.74 -6.27 19.50
N THR A 53 43.50 -7.37 20.22
CA THR A 53 42.16 -7.94 20.43
C THR A 53 41.43 -7.14 21.52
N ASP A 54 40.23 -6.65 21.21
CA ASP A 54 39.39 -5.97 22.19
C ASP A 54 38.81 -6.95 23.24
N ASP A 55 38.38 -6.43 24.38
CA ASP A 55 37.90 -7.26 25.51
C ASP A 55 36.69 -8.14 25.13
N ALA A 56 35.82 -7.65 24.23
CA ALA A 56 34.64 -8.39 23.79
C ALA A 56 35.02 -9.58 22.90
N GLU A 57 35.99 -9.39 22.01
CA GLU A 57 36.55 -10.42 21.15
C GLU A 57 37.38 -11.43 21.96
N ALA A 58 38.10 -10.99 22.99
CA ALA A 58 38.81 -11.85 23.92
C ALA A 58 37.85 -12.78 24.69
N VAL A 59 36.74 -12.25 25.23
CA VAL A 59 35.70 -13.04 25.91
C VAL A 59 35.01 -14.01 24.94
N ALA A 60 34.71 -13.58 23.71
CA ALA A 60 34.12 -14.46 22.70
C ALA A 60 35.04 -15.64 22.36
N CYS A 61 36.34 -15.38 22.19
CA CYS A 61 37.35 -16.41 21.94
C CYS A 61 37.46 -17.40 23.11
N ALA A 62 37.42 -16.89 24.35
CA ALA A 62 37.45 -17.69 25.57
C ALA A 62 36.25 -18.63 25.69
N VAL A 63 35.04 -18.13 25.42
CA VAL A 63 33.80 -18.93 25.47
C VAL A 63 33.79 -20.01 24.39
N ASP A 64 34.19 -19.69 23.16
CA ASP A 64 34.24 -20.67 22.08
C ASP A 64 35.33 -21.74 22.32
N HIS A 65 36.45 -21.38 22.92
CA HIS A 65 37.47 -22.33 23.37
C HIS A 65 36.94 -23.26 24.47
N ALA A 66 36.31 -22.69 25.50
CA ALA A 66 35.74 -23.44 26.60
C ALA A 66 34.67 -24.45 26.13
N ARG A 67 33.85 -24.08 25.12
CA ARG A 67 32.88 -25.01 24.49
C ARG A 67 33.57 -26.20 23.84
N GLN A 68 34.61 -25.95 23.06
CA GLN A 68 35.35 -27.00 22.36
C GLN A 68 36.06 -27.94 23.34
N ARG A 69 36.46 -27.42 24.51
CA ARG A 69 37.25 -28.17 25.49
C ARG A 69 36.41 -28.97 26.49
N TRP A 70 35.29 -28.42 26.97
CA TRP A 70 34.54 -29.01 28.09
C TRP A 70 33.13 -29.49 27.75
N ASP A 71 32.63 -29.23 26.54
CA ASP A 71 31.31 -29.62 25.99
C ASP A 71 30.08 -29.04 26.77
N ASP A 72 30.11 -29.09 28.11
CA ASP A 72 29.19 -28.43 29.04
C ASP A 72 29.87 -27.24 29.75
N LEU A 73 29.40 -26.01 29.46
CA LEU A 73 29.88 -24.78 30.09
C LEU A 73 29.18 -24.44 31.43
N GLY A 74 28.17 -25.21 31.83
CA GLY A 74 27.26 -24.83 32.91
C GLY A 74 26.25 -23.74 32.49
N ASP A 75 25.38 -23.36 33.43
CA ASP A 75 24.26 -22.43 33.18
C ASP A 75 24.67 -20.95 33.08
N TRP A 76 25.86 -20.58 33.57
CA TRP A 76 26.30 -19.19 33.71
C TRP A 76 27.80 -19.02 33.45
N VAL A 77 28.17 -17.93 32.79
CA VAL A 77 29.57 -17.50 32.55
C VAL A 77 29.82 -16.21 33.32
N TRP A 78 30.94 -16.12 34.04
CA TRP A 78 31.30 -14.94 34.84
C TRP A 78 32.65 -14.34 34.38
N PRO A 79 32.65 -13.39 33.43
CA PRO A 79 33.84 -12.58 33.12
C PRO A 79 34.29 -11.74 34.32
N LEU A 80 35.55 -11.91 34.70
CA LEU A 80 36.24 -11.14 35.72
C LEU A 80 37.51 -10.53 35.12
N TYR A 81 37.64 -9.21 35.22
CA TYR A 81 38.82 -8.48 34.76
C TYR A 81 39.91 -8.46 35.82
N ASP A 82 41.16 -8.40 35.36
CA ASP A 82 42.30 -8.30 36.26
C ASP A 82 42.26 -6.99 37.08
N GLY A 83 42.64 -7.06 38.35
CA GLY A 83 42.63 -5.92 39.28
C GLY A 83 41.27 -5.62 39.93
N ARG A 84 40.28 -6.51 39.77
CA ARG A 84 38.99 -6.43 40.49
C ARG A 84 38.89 -7.59 41.48
N VAL A 85 38.66 -7.29 42.75
CA VAL A 85 38.52 -8.31 43.82
C VAL A 85 37.05 -8.37 44.23
N PRO A 86 36.31 -9.43 43.84
CA PRO A 86 34.91 -9.57 44.23
C PRO A 86 34.78 -9.78 45.74
N ALA A 87 33.69 -9.28 46.33
CA ALA A 87 33.34 -9.61 47.72
C ALA A 87 33.10 -11.13 47.87
N PRO A 88 33.38 -11.73 49.04
CA PRO A 88 33.35 -13.19 49.21
C PRO A 88 32.01 -13.83 48.84
N ASP A 89 30.90 -13.16 49.12
CA ASP A 89 29.52 -13.58 48.90
C ASP A 89 28.96 -13.20 47.51
N CYS A 90 29.69 -12.43 46.72
CA CYS A 90 29.21 -11.86 45.44
C CYS A 90 28.69 -12.93 44.46
N LEU A 91 29.40 -14.05 44.32
CA LEU A 91 28.96 -15.12 43.41
C LEU A 91 27.71 -15.83 43.94
N ALA A 92 27.58 -16.00 45.25
CA ALA A 92 26.42 -16.64 45.86
C ALA A 92 25.16 -15.81 45.64
N SER A 93 25.23 -14.49 45.86
CA SER A 93 24.11 -13.58 45.62
C SER A 93 23.70 -13.50 44.15
N LEU A 94 24.66 -13.55 43.22
CA LEU A 94 24.36 -13.56 41.78
C LEU A 94 23.67 -14.86 41.34
N VAL A 95 24.06 -16.00 41.91
CA VAL A 95 23.40 -17.29 41.63
C VAL A 95 21.99 -17.34 42.23
N GLU A 96 21.80 -16.86 43.45
CA GLU A 96 20.48 -16.77 44.09
C GLU A 96 19.51 -15.84 43.32
N ALA A 97 20.02 -14.70 42.83
CA ALA A 97 19.27 -13.81 41.95
C ALA A 97 18.90 -14.46 40.61
N ALA A 98 19.80 -15.29 40.06
CA ALA A 98 19.55 -16.06 38.84
C ALA A 98 18.45 -17.12 39.01
N GLU A 99 18.39 -17.77 40.18
CA GLU A 99 17.38 -18.78 40.49
C GLU A 99 15.99 -18.17 40.71
N THR A 100 15.93 -16.99 41.35
CA THR A 100 14.68 -16.26 41.61
C THR A 100 14.09 -15.60 40.36
N ALA A 101 14.92 -15.28 39.35
CA ALA A 101 14.48 -14.66 38.10
C ALA A 101 15.03 -15.40 36.85
N PRO A 102 14.50 -16.59 36.50
CA PRO A 102 15.07 -17.47 35.47
C PRO A 102 14.98 -16.95 34.03
N SER A 103 14.22 -15.86 33.79
CA SER A 103 14.13 -15.15 32.51
C SER A 103 15.24 -14.10 32.32
N THR A 104 16.09 -13.88 33.31
CA THR A 104 17.15 -12.86 33.29
C THR A 104 18.33 -13.31 32.43
N ALA A 105 18.73 -12.49 31.46
CA ALA A 105 19.82 -12.81 30.54
C ALA A 105 21.21 -12.40 31.06
N VAL A 106 21.26 -11.39 31.94
CA VAL A 106 22.50 -10.81 32.47
C VAL A 106 22.25 -10.31 33.90
N LEU A 107 23.18 -10.58 34.81
CA LEU A 107 23.18 -10.06 36.19
C LEU A 107 24.51 -9.34 36.45
N ALA A 108 24.51 -8.22 37.16
CA ALA A 108 25.72 -7.50 37.51
C ALA A 108 25.71 -7.14 39.00
N PRO A 109 26.82 -7.27 39.73
CA PRO A 109 26.95 -6.75 41.07
C PRO A 109 27.12 -5.23 41.04
N PHE A 110 26.55 -4.55 42.03
CA PHE A 110 26.69 -3.10 42.18
C PHE A 110 28.04 -2.77 42.83
N PRO A 111 28.83 -1.81 42.31
CA PRO A 111 30.07 -1.40 42.96
C PRO A 111 29.76 -0.64 44.26
N GLY A 112 30.16 -1.18 45.40
CA GLY A 112 30.06 -0.49 46.70
C GLY A 112 31.21 0.50 46.90
N GLU A 113 30.90 1.76 47.19
CA GLU A 113 31.90 2.77 47.54
C GLU A 113 32.61 2.43 48.86
N ARG A 114 33.94 2.63 48.89
CA ARG A 114 34.73 2.58 50.13
C ARG A 114 34.35 3.75 51.03
N ASN A 115 33.90 3.41 52.24
CA ASN A 115 33.55 4.31 53.34
C ASN A 115 34.53 5.49 53.56
N GLY A 116 33.99 6.71 53.69
CA GLY A 116 34.71 7.88 54.17
C GLY A 116 33.80 9.06 54.56
N GLY A 117 33.54 9.23 55.87
CA GLY A 117 33.50 10.55 56.52
C GLY A 117 32.16 11.31 56.71
N ILE A 118 31.63 11.25 57.94
CA ILE A 118 31.09 12.36 58.80
C ILE A 118 30.03 13.34 58.22
N GLY A 119 28.86 13.40 58.89
CA GLY A 119 28.29 14.69 59.34
C GLY A 119 26.77 14.96 59.25
N LYS A 120 26.09 14.79 60.40
CA LYS A 120 25.10 15.68 61.05
C LYS A 120 23.85 16.25 60.31
N SER A 121 22.68 15.91 60.89
CA SER A 121 21.51 16.74 61.32
C SER A 121 20.78 17.62 60.28
N ASP A 122 19.44 17.74 60.24
CA ASP A 122 18.53 17.97 61.37
C ASP A 122 17.05 17.70 61.00
N ARG A 123 16.20 17.64 62.02
CA ARG A 123 14.74 17.44 61.97
C ARG A 123 13.99 18.64 61.36
N ASP A 124 12.91 18.39 60.63
CA ASP A 124 11.58 18.99 60.93
C ASP A 124 10.45 18.36 60.09
N GLY A 125 9.26 18.27 60.70
CA GLY A 125 8.13 17.47 60.23
C GLY A 125 7.20 18.17 59.23
N GLY A 126 6.43 17.36 58.51
CA GLY A 126 5.33 17.81 57.66
C GLY A 126 4.72 16.65 56.87
N SER A 127 3.44 16.37 57.10
CA SER A 127 2.67 15.26 56.58
C SER A 127 2.65 15.14 55.04
N GLY A 128 2.99 13.96 54.52
CA GLY A 128 2.74 13.56 53.14
C GLY A 128 3.21 12.13 52.90
N ARG A 129 2.29 11.19 52.70
CA ARG A 129 2.60 9.79 52.34
C ARG A 129 3.24 9.77 50.94
N ALA A 130 4.56 9.64 50.86
CA ALA A 130 5.33 9.05 49.76
C ALA A 130 6.82 8.90 50.16
N SER A 131 7.44 7.81 49.70
CA SER A 131 8.88 7.62 49.40
C SER A 131 9.92 7.73 50.54
N ASP A 132 10.47 6.59 50.98
CA ASP A 132 11.85 6.19 50.62
C ASP A 132 12.41 5.11 51.56
N VAL A 133 12.07 3.86 51.25
CA VAL A 133 12.97 2.69 51.40
C VAL A 133 12.61 1.74 50.25
N PRO A 134 13.48 1.43 49.28
CA PRO A 134 13.40 0.17 48.58
C PRO A 134 14.17 -0.87 49.39
N GLU A 135 13.46 -1.54 50.30
CA GLU A 135 13.78 -2.92 50.67
C GLU A 135 13.56 -3.75 49.42
N SER A 136 14.59 -3.85 48.57
CA SER A 136 14.74 -4.84 47.51
C SER A 136 15.97 -4.46 46.70
N GLY A 137 16.93 -5.38 46.60
CA GLY A 137 17.99 -5.30 45.59
C GLY A 137 17.33 -5.21 44.21
N ALA A 138 17.25 -3.99 43.68
CA ALA A 138 16.62 -3.70 42.41
C ALA A 138 17.45 -4.32 41.28
N LEU A 139 16.94 -5.41 40.73
CA LEU A 139 17.44 -6.04 39.51
C LEU A 139 17.04 -5.19 38.30
N VAL A 140 18.02 -4.54 37.66
CA VAL A 140 17.80 -3.84 36.38
C VAL A 140 18.03 -4.81 35.22
N PRO A 141 17.04 -5.07 34.35
CA PRO A 141 17.25 -5.90 33.16
C PRO A 141 17.90 -5.04 32.06
N LEU A 142 19.23 -5.06 31.96
CA LEU A 142 19.93 -4.44 30.84
C LEU A 142 20.01 -5.38 29.63
N ALA A 143 19.49 -4.89 28.50
CA ALA A 143 19.58 -5.50 27.19
C ALA A 143 21.00 -5.37 26.59
N PHE A 144 21.35 -6.35 25.75
CA PHE A 144 22.48 -6.43 24.80
C PHE A 144 23.58 -5.35 24.83
N TRP A 145 24.81 -5.83 25.00
CA TRP A 145 26.08 -5.12 24.80
C TRP A 145 26.20 -4.54 23.37
N ASP A 146 26.14 -3.21 23.29
CA ASP A 146 26.74 -2.37 22.25
C ASP A 146 26.81 -0.94 22.84
N GLY A 147 27.82 -0.69 23.68
CA GLY A 147 28.12 0.62 24.24
C GLY A 147 29.53 0.63 24.85
N PRO A 148 30.37 1.63 24.56
CA PRO A 148 31.66 1.76 25.23
C PRO A 148 31.43 2.24 26.66
N GLY A 149 31.94 1.50 27.66
CA GLY A 149 32.07 2.01 29.04
C GLY A 149 31.20 1.38 30.13
N THR A 150 30.98 0.06 30.14
CA THR A 150 30.46 -0.64 31.33
C THR A 150 31.54 -1.50 31.98
N ASP A 151 32.29 -0.90 32.91
CA ASP A 151 33.36 -1.53 33.69
C ASP A 151 32.82 -2.23 34.96
N GLY A 152 32.06 -3.32 34.80
CA GLY A 152 31.58 -4.14 35.91
C GLY A 152 31.51 -5.64 35.57
N PRO A 153 31.72 -6.56 36.54
CA PRO A 153 31.77 -8.00 36.26
C PRO A 153 30.37 -8.58 36.04
N LEU A 154 30.02 -8.88 34.78
CA LEU A 154 28.70 -9.36 34.37
C LEU A 154 28.62 -10.89 34.51
N LEU A 155 27.54 -11.44 35.06
CA LEU A 155 27.17 -12.86 34.97
C LEU A 155 26.24 -13.03 33.76
N CYS A 156 26.66 -13.82 32.77
CA CYS A 156 25.99 -13.94 31.48
C CYS A 156 25.53 -15.38 31.21
N VAL A 157 24.32 -15.56 30.66
CA VAL A 157 23.81 -16.88 30.26
C VAL A 157 24.44 -17.32 28.93
N PRO A 158 24.87 -18.59 28.76
CA PRO A 158 25.31 -19.11 27.47
C PRO A 158 24.18 -19.09 26.43
N ARG A 159 24.55 -18.75 25.18
CA ARG A 159 23.66 -18.67 23.99
C ARG A 159 22.75 -19.89 23.75
N ALA A 160 23.02 -21.03 24.38
CA ALA A 160 22.21 -22.25 24.32
C ALA A 160 20.84 -22.11 25.03
N ARG A 161 20.73 -21.36 26.15
CA ARG A 161 19.43 -21.08 26.81
C ARG A 161 18.59 -20.04 26.06
N LEU A 162 19.23 -19.09 25.38
CA LEU A 162 18.56 -18.04 24.60
C LEU A 162 17.83 -18.57 23.35
N GLN A 163 18.06 -19.82 22.95
CA GLN A 163 17.32 -20.45 21.85
C GLN A 163 15.95 -21.00 22.29
N GLY A 164 15.64 -20.98 23.61
CA GLY A 164 14.38 -21.44 24.18
C GLY A 164 13.39 -20.33 24.60
N LEU A 165 13.78 -19.05 24.61
CA LEU A 165 12.93 -17.94 25.07
C LEU A 165 12.33 -17.12 23.91
N PRO A 166 11.05 -16.71 23.98
CA PRO A 166 10.41 -15.96 22.91
C PRO A 166 10.89 -14.50 22.89
N ALA A 167 11.51 -14.07 21.79
CA ALA A 167 11.95 -12.68 21.60
C ALA A 167 10.77 -11.72 21.40
N GLY A 168 10.66 -10.73 22.29
CA GLY A 168 9.83 -9.52 22.13
C GLY A 168 10.63 -8.39 21.50
N GLU A 169 10.02 -7.70 20.54
CA GLU A 169 10.55 -6.52 19.85
C GLU A 169 10.16 -5.27 20.65
N ASP A 170 11.14 -4.46 21.10
CA ASP A 170 11.06 -2.99 21.15
C ASP A 170 12.39 -2.38 21.61
N GLN A 171 13.30 -2.10 20.66
CA GLN A 171 14.22 -0.95 20.74
C GLN A 171 15.08 -0.86 19.47
N LYS A 172 14.79 0.13 18.63
CA LYS A 172 15.78 1.00 17.99
C LYS A 172 15.08 2.08 17.15
N ARG A 173 14.65 3.13 17.84
CA ARG A 173 14.64 4.49 17.28
C ARG A 173 15.43 5.37 18.26
N GLN A 174 16.12 6.35 17.69
CA GLN A 174 17.00 7.36 18.31
C GLN A 174 18.43 6.85 18.60
N SER A 175 19.50 7.57 18.27
CA SER A 175 19.74 8.66 17.31
C SER A 175 21.24 8.91 17.35
N THR A 176 21.81 9.15 16.18
CA THR A 176 23.11 9.80 15.98
C THR A 176 23.19 11.15 16.71
N VAL A 177 24.28 11.41 17.44
CA VAL A 177 24.81 12.78 17.66
C VAL A 177 26.34 12.77 17.56
N VAL A 178 26.80 13.68 16.70
CA VAL A 178 28.09 14.37 16.47
C VAL A 178 29.13 14.34 17.59
N ALA A 179 30.41 14.21 17.20
CA ALA A 179 31.52 14.95 17.83
C ALA A 179 32.70 15.14 16.86
N GLU A 180 33.16 16.38 16.77
CA GLU A 180 34.39 16.87 16.13
C GLU A 180 35.65 16.52 16.93
N ASP A 181 36.80 16.61 16.25
CA ASP A 181 38.20 16.47 16.71
C ASP A 181 38.60 17.42 17.86
N PRO A 182 39.73 17.12 18.55
CA PRO A 182 40.92 17.97 18.32
C PRO A 182 42.27 17.23 18.18
N ALA A 183 43.13 17.81 17.32
CA ALA A 183 44.61 17.88 17.22
C ALA A 183 45.51 16.92 18.06
N GLY A 184 46.66 16.40 17.63
CA GLY A 184 47.54 16.53 16.43
C GLY A 184 48.69 15.49 16.56
N SER A 185 49.34 14.99 15.50
CA SER A 185 50.54 15.57 14.86
C SER A 185 51.15 14.57 13.83
N GLY A 186 51.56 15.07 12.66
CA GLY A 186 52.54 14.53 11.67
C GLY A 186 52.33 13.13 11.05
N ASP A 187 52.59 12.83 9.79
CA ASP A 187 53.07 13.53 8.59
C ASP A 187 52.84 12.56 7.39
N GLU A 188 52.82 13.12 6.18
CA GLU A 188 53.05 12.49 4.87
C GLU A 188 52.00 11.62 4.12
N ARG A 189 51.76 12.09 2.87
CA ARG A 189 51.35 11.41 1.61
C ARG A 189 49.86 11.48 1.20
N GLY A 190 49.60 12.56 0.45
CA GLY A 190 48.37 12.88 -0.26
C GLY A 190 48.15 12.10 -1.56
N GLY A 191 46.88 12.09 -2.00
CA GLY A 191 46.46 11.60 -3.32
C GLY A 191 45.13 10.82 -3.35
N GLY A 192 44.69 10.24 -2.23
CA GLY A 192 43.56 9.28 -2.22
C GLY A 192 42.29 9.67 -1.44
N ARG A 193 42.19 10.89 -0.90
CA ARG A 193 41.14 11.25 0.08
C ARG A 193 39.87 11.90 -0.48
N LEU A 194 39.92 12.56 -1.64
CA LEU A 194 38.72 13.20 -2.22
C LEU A 194 37.68 12.20 -2.77
N SER A 195 38.10 10.99 -3.17
CA SER A 195 37.18 9.94 -3.65
C SER A 195 36.54 9.09 -2.54
N ARG A 196 37.03 9.19 -1.29
CA ARG A 196 36.50 8.43 -0.13
C ARG A 196 35.51 9.21 0.72
N LEU A 197 35.60 10.54 0.73
CA LEU A 197 34.70 11.41 1.51
C LEU A 197 33.28 11.48 0.92
N VAL A 198 33.13 11.34 -0.41
CA VAL A 198 31.80 11.28 -1.05
C VAL A 198 31.13 9.90 -0.85
N ARG A 199 31.90 8.86 -0.50
CA ARG A 199 31.41 7.47 -0.50
C ARG A 199 30.81 6.98 0.82
N THR A 200 30.86 7.78 1.89
CA THR A 200 30.73 7.22 3.26
C THR A 200 29.60 7.81 4.12
N ARG A 201 28.83 8.81 3.65
CA ARG A 201 27.82 9.45 4.53
C ARG A 201 26.37 8.99 4.36
N TRP A 202 26.07 8.14 3.37
CA TRP A 202 24.70 7.75 3.07
C TRP A 202 24.52 6.24 3.23
N SER A 203 23.63 5.84 4.14
CA SER A 203 23.19 4.45 4.16
C SER A 203 22.50 4.13 2.82
N PRO A 204 22.75 2.97 2.19
CA PRO A 204 22.15 2.61 0.90
C PRO A 204 20.63 2.83 0.76
N PRO A 205 19.79 2.62 1.80
CA PRO A 205 18.36 2.94 1.70
C PRO A 205 18.08 4.45 1.67
N VAL A 206 18.88 5.28 2.34
CA VAL A 206 18.71 6.74 2.32
C VAL A 206 19.13 7.31 0.96
N ALA A 207 20.21 6.78 0.38
CA ALA A 207 20.62 7.12 -0.99
C ALA A 207 19.55 6.70 -2.02
N LEU A 208 18.93 5.52 -1.84
CA LEU A 208 17.80 5.07 -2.66
C LEU A 208 16.66 6.08 -2.59
N LEU A 209 16.20 6.42 -1.38
CA LEU A 209 15.06 7.31 -1.18
C LEU A 209 15.32 8.71 -1.75
N VAL A 210 16.51 9.26 -1.56
CA VAL A 210 16.82 10.59 -2.10
C VAL A 210 16.97 10.56 -3.61
N ALA A 211 17.62 9.55 -4.20
CA ALA A 211 17.73 9.45 -5.65
C ALA A 211 16.34 9.28 -6.30
N SER A 212 15.50 8.38 -5.79
CA SER A 212 14.14 8.19 -6.32
C SER A 212 13.23 9.39 -6.07
N ALA A 213 13.36 10.07 -4.92
CA ALA A 213 12.63 11.31 -4.65
C ALA A 213 13.02 12.43 -5.62
N VAL A 214 14.31 12.61 -5.91
CA VAL A 214 14.75 13.60 -6.91
C VAL A 214 14.16 13.30 -8.28
N VAL A 215 14.19 12.03 -8.71
CA VAL A 215 13.59 11.63 -9.99
C VAL A 215 12.08 11.90 -9.99
N ALA A 216 11.37 11.53 -8.91
CA ALA A 216 9.95 11.79 -8.77
C ALA A 216 9.61 13.29 -8.82
N VAL A 217 10.42 14.14 -8.18
CA VAL A 217 10.26 15.61 -8.23
C VAL A 217 10.45 16.14 -9.64
N VAL A 218 11.44 15.64 -10.37
CA VAL A 218 11.72 16.04 -11.76
C VAL A 218 10.56 15.63 -12.68
N LEU A 219 10.08 14.39 -12.58
CA LEU A 219 8.95 13.84 -13.34
C LEU A 219 7.65 14.60 -13.10
N ASN A 220 7.40 14.98 -11.84
CA ASN A 220 6.15 15.59 -11.41
C ASN A 220 6.23 17.12 -11.26
N SER A 221 7.29 17.75 -11.76
CA SER A 221 7.54 19.19 -11.61
C SER A 221 6.37 20.10 -12.05
N GLY A 222 5.63 19.70 -13.10
CA GLY A 222 4.45 20.43 -13.59
C GLY A 222 3.12 20.12 -12.90
N ARG A 223 3.08 19.16 -11.96
CA ARG A 223 1.83 18.67 -11.35
C ARG A 223 1.84 18.65 -9.82
N PHE A 224 2.66 19.48 -9.19
CA PHE A 224 2.68 19.59 -7.73
C PHE A 224 1.39 20.21 -7.18
N GLY A 225 0.61 19.40 -6.50
CA GLY A 225 -0.64 19.77 -5.85
C GLY A 225 -1.22 18.60 -5.06
N LEU A 226 -2.19 18.89 -4.20
CA LEU A 226 -2.95 17.88 -3.45
C LEU A 226 -4.19 17.42 -4.23
N ASP A 227 -4.72 18.29 -5.07
CA ASP A 227 -5.82 17.97 -5.98
C ASP A 227 -5.28 17.68 -7.38
N LEU A 228 -5.27 16.39 -7.72
CA LEU A 228 -4.85 15.88 -9.02
C LEU A 228 -6.05 15.30 -9.75
N ALA A 229 -6.21 15.68 -11.01
CA ALA A 229 -7.21 15.11 -11.91
C ALA A 229 -6.71 15.16 -13.35
N GLY A 230 -7.28 14.32 -14.21
CA GLY A 230 -6.98 14.24 -15.63
C GLY A 230 -6.74 12.80 -16.11
N GLY A 231 -7.02 12.56 -17.39
CA GLY A 231 -7.03 11.20 -17.94
C GLY A 231 -8.06 10.32 -17.23
N ALA A 232 -7.62 9.15 -16.77
CA ALA A 232 -8.44 8.23 -16.00
C ALA A 232 -8.66 8.65 -14.53
N LEU A 233 -7.95 9.67 -14.03
CA LEU A 233 -8.10 10.15 -12.66
C LEU A 233 -9.14 11.26 -12.56
N LEU A 234 -10.33 10.96 -12.05
CA LEU A 234 -11.29 11.97 -11.66
C LEU A 234 -10.94 12.58 -10.28
N PRO A 235 -11.40 13.80 -9.96
CA PRO A 235 -11.24 14.38 -8.63
C PRO A 235 -11.77 13.45 -7.54
N VAL A 236 -11.01 13.31 -6.45
CA VAL A 236 -11.42 12.50 -5.29
C VAL A 236 -12.22 13.38 -4.34
N GLY A 237 -13.34 12.87 -3.83
CA GLY A 237 -14.14 13.59 -2.83
C GLY A 237 -13.43 13.74 -1.49
N ASP A 238 -13.97 14.61 -0.65
CA ASP A 238 -13.56 14.69 0.76
C ASP A 238 -13.85 13.36 1.50
N LEU A 239 -13.33 13.23 2.72
CA LEU A 239 -13.48 12.00 3.50
C LEU A 239 -14.95 11.61 3.72
N GLY A 240 -15.82 12.58 4.00
CA GLY A 240 -17.24 12.34 4.24
C GLY A 240 -18.00 11.96 2.96
N GLN A 241 -17.60 12.50 1.81
CA GLN A 241 -18.15 12.16 0.50
C GLN A 241 -17.72 10.75 0.08
N VAL A 242 -16.45 10.39 0.24
CA VAL A 242 -15.95 9.04 -0.06
C VAL A 242 -16.69 7.98 0.75
N TRP A 243 -16.92 8.22 2.04
CA TRP A 243 -17.69 7.30 2.89
C TRP A 243 -19.19 7.30 2.56
N ARG A 244 -19.81 8.45 2.27
CA ARG A 244 -21.22 8.50 1.84
C ARG A 244 -21.45 7.75 0.55
N GLU A 245 -20.57 7.92 -0.44
CA GLU A 245 -20.65 7.19 -1.70
C GLU A 245 -20.44 5.69 -1.47
N TYR A 246 -19.46 5.30 -0.65
CA TYR A 246 -19.20 3.89 -0.38
C TYR A 246 -20.33 3.19 0.40
N LEU A 247 -20.93 3.86 1.39
CA LEU A 247 -21.99 3.30 2.22
C LEU A 247 -23.38 3.44 1.59
N GLY A 248 -23.52 4.26 0.53
CA GLY A 248 -24.77 4.43 -0.18
C GLY A 248 -25.19 3.17 -0.94
N ALA A 249 -26.45 2.76 -0.78
CA ALA A 249 -27.07 1.69 -1.55
C ALA A 249 -27.55 2.15 -2.94
N TRP A 250 -27.63 3.47 -3.15
CA TRP A 250 -28.06 4.09 -4.41
C TRP A 250 -27.21 5.33 -4.71
N HIS A 251 -26.87 5.51 -6.00
CA HIS A 251 -26.02 6.59 -6.48
C HIS A 251 -26.65 7.30 -7.66
N GLY A 252 -26.63 8.63 -7.65
CA GLY A 252 -27.18 9.48 -8.70
C GLY A 252 -26.32 9.57 -9.98
N VAL A 253 -25.72 8.47 -10.42
CA VAL A 253 -24.86 8.40 -11.61
C VAL A 253 -25.63 7.75 -12.77
N SER A 254 -25.48 8.27 -13.98
CA SER A 254 -26.19 7.82 -15.18
C SER A 254 -27.73 7.82 -15.04
N GLY A 255 -28.25 8.70 -14.19
CA GLY A 255 -29.67 8.80 -13.85
C GLY A 255 -30.12 7.94 -12.68
N GLY A 256 -29.24 7.22 -11.99
CA GLY A 256 -29.56 6.42 -10.80
C GLY A 256 -29.19 4.95 -10.95
N THR A 257 -28.48 4.40 -9.97
CA THR A 257 -28.13 2.97 -9.92
C THR A 257 -27.92 2.49 -8.48
N ALA A 258 -28.30 1.25 -8.20
CA ALA A 258 -28.03 0.53 -6.95
C ALA A 258 -26.80 -0.37 -7.04
N SER A 259 -25.95 -0.16 -8.05
CA SER A 259 -24.66 -0.82 -8.15
C SER A 259 -23.80 -0.50 -6.94
N ALA A 260 -23.22 -1.54 -6.30
CA ALA A 260 -22.25 -1.32 -5.24
C ALA A 260 -21.07 -0.46 -5.72
N ALA A 261 -20.71 0.53 -4.92
CA ALA A 261 -19.55 1.37 -5.17
C ALA A 261 -18.24 0.54 -5.07
N PRO A 262 -17.19 0.91 -5.83
CA PRO A 262 -15.93 0.17 -5.81
C PRO A 262 -15.28 0.23 -4.42
N THR A 263 -14.76 -0.90 -3.94
CA THR A 263 -14.10 -1.00 -2.64
C THR A 263 -12.83 -0.12 -2.54
N ALA A 264 -12.31 0.36 -3.67
CA ALA A 264 -11.26 1.37 -3.71
C ALA A 264 -11.63 2.61 -2.87
N LEU A 265 -12.90 3.03 -2.85
CA LEU A 265 -13.37 4.16 -2.03
C LEU A 265 -13.19 3.89 -0.54
N ALA A 266 -13.52 2.69 -0.06
CA ALA A 266 -13.29 2.32 1.34
C ALA A 266 -11.79 2.33 1.69
N VAL A 267 -10.94 1.84 0.79
CA VAL A 267 -9.47 1.88 0.98
C VAL A 267 -8.97 3.33 1.06
N LEU A 268 -9.42 4.19 0.15
CA LEU A 268 -9.07 5.61 0.16
C LEU A 268 -9.62 6.33 1.40
N GLY A 269 -10.83 5.99 1.85
CA GLY A 269 -11.42 6.53 3.07
C GLY A 269 -10.63 6.14 4.32
N VAL A 270 -10.26 4.86 4.46
CA VAL A 270 -9.49 4.36 5.62
C VAL A 270 -8.07 4.92 5.63
N LEU A 271 -7.36 4.85 4.50
CA LEU A 271 -5.96 5.30 4.41
C LEU A 271 -5.83 6.83 4.31
N GLY A 272 -6.86 7.51 3.83
CA GLY A 272 -6.93 8.97 3.71
C GLY A 272 -7.38 9.65 4.99
N ALA A 273 -8.09 8.97 5.90
CA ALA A 273 -8.53 9.55 7.17
C ALA A 273 -7.39 10.16 8.02
N PRO A 274 -6.19 9.54 8.16
CA PRO A 274 -5.07 10.16 8.87
C PRO A 274 -4.52 11.43 8.18
N LEU A 275 -4.82 11.63 6.90
CA LEU A 275 -4.37 12.76 6.10
C LEU A 275 -5.46 13.84 5.96
N GLU A 276 -6.59 13.71 6.65
CA GLU A 276 -7.68 14.71 6.66
C GLU A 276 -7.20 16.16 6.82
N PRO A 277 -6.29 16.52 7.76
CA PRO A 277 -5.81 17.91 7.90
C PRO A 277 -4.99 18.41 6.70
N LEU A 278 -4.54 17.50 5.83
CA LEU A 278 -3.78 17.80 4.61
C LEU A 278 -4.64 17.67 3.34
N GLY A 279 -5.94 17.35 3.44
CA GLY A 279 -6.83 17.13 2.29
C GLY A 279 -7.39 15.71 2.17
N GLY A 280 -7.15 14.83 3.15
CA GLY A 280 -7.81 13.53 3.29
C GLY A 280 -7.51 12.56 2.13
N PRO A 281 -8.55 11.93 1.53
CA PRO A 281 -8.38 11.02 0.39
C PRO A 281 -7.67 11.64 -0.83
N ALA A 282 -7.91 12.92 -1.13
CA ALA A 282 -7.24 13.60 -2.24
C ALA A 282 -5.73 13.71 -2.00
N ALA A 283 -5.34 14.09 -0.78
CA ALA A 283 -3.94 14.13 -0.37
C ALA A 283 -3.25 12.75 -0.41
N LEU A 284 -3.97 11.69 -0.05
CA LEU A 284 -3.47 10.31 -0.21
C LEU A 284 -3.19 9.99 -1.67
N VAL A 285 -4.12 10.30 -2.58
CA VAL A 285 -3.94 10.04 -4.01
C VAL A 285 -2.76 10.87 -4.55
N ALA A 286 -2.63 12.13 -4.17
CA ALA A 286 -1.46 12.93 -4.52
C ALA A 286 -0.16 12.30 -4.01
N LEU A 287 -0.13 11.81 -2.77
CA LEU A 287 1.04 11.12 -2.22
C LEU A 287 1.39 9.85 -3.00
N LEU A 288 0.39 9.05 -3.39
CA LEU A 288 0.59 7.83 -4.15
C LEU A 288 1.09 8.11 -5.57
N VAL A 289 0.50 9.09 -6.26
CA VAL A 289 0.85 9.44 -7.65
C VAL A 289 2.19 10.15 -7.72
N LEU A 290 2.41 11.19 -6.90
CA LEU A 290 3.67 11.94 -6.87
C LEU A 290 4.81 11.12 -6.26
N GLY A 291 4.50 10.22 -5.33
CA GLY A 291 5.43 9.36 -4.64
C GLY A 291 5.57 7.95 -5.22
N ASP A 292 5.00 7.65 -6.40
CA ASP A 292 4.96 6.30 -6.97
C ASP A 292 6.37 5.67 -7.06
N VAL A 293 7.30 6.35 -7.74
CA VAL A 293 8.70 5.89 -7.91
C VAL A 293 9.39 5.58 -6.57
N PRO A 294 9.45 6.51 -5.58
CA PRO A 294 10.11 6.22 -4.30
C PRO A 294 9.40 5.16 -3.47
N LEU A 295 8.06 5.13 -3.46
CA LEU A 295 7.29 4.15 -2.70
C LEU A 295 7.44 2.73 -3.28
N ALA A 296 7.37 2.59 -4.60
CA ALA A 296 7.59 1.32 -5.30
C ALA A 296 9.05 0.85 -5.19
N ALA A 297 10.03 1.76 -5.28
CA ALA A 297 11.42 1.40 -5.05
C ALA A 297 11.66 0.93 -3.60
N LEU A 298 11.04 1.59 -2.60
CA LEU A 298 11.13 1.16 -1.21
C LEU A 298 10.48 -0.22 -0.99
N SER A 299 9.30 -0.45 -1.56
CA SER A 299 8.60 -1.73 -1.44
C SER A 299 9.39 -2.87 -2.06
N ALA A 300 9.99 -2.65 -3.24
CA ALA A 300 10.90 -3.57 -3.90
C ALA A 300 12.16 -3.84 -3.05
N TYR A 301 12.78 -2.80 -2.51
CA TYR A 301 13.95 -2.93 -1.64
C TYR A 301 13.65 -3.80 -0.40
N LEU A 302 12.48 -3.58 0.23
CA LEU A 302 12.01 -4.36 1.37
C LEU A 302 11.67 -5.80 1.01
N ALA A 303 11.09 -6.05 -0.18
CA ALA A 303 10.83 -7.38 -0.70
C ALA A 303 12.13 -8.18 -0.91
N MET A 304 13.19 -7.52 -1.37
CA MET A 304 14.50 -8.11 -1.64
C MET A 304 15.39 -8.31 -0.39
N ARG A 305 14.95 -7.88 0.81
CA ARG A 305 15.80 -7.85 2.02
C ARG A 305 16.36 -9.19 2.46
N ARG A 306 15.67 -10.29 2.12
CA ARG A 306 16.08 -11.66 2.51
C ARG A 306 17.06 -12.30 1.53
N ILE A 307 17.28 -11.69 0.37
CA ILE A 307 18.18 -12.20 -0.67
C ILE A 307 19.58 -11.62 -0.43
N ARG A 308 20.60 -12.49 -0.37
CA ARG A 308 21.99 -12.11 -0.17
C ARG A 308 22.58 -11.53 -1.47
N VAL A 309 22.40 -10.23 -1.65
CA VAL A 309 22.99 -9.41 -2.72
C VAL A 309 23.70 -8.20 -2.11
N GLY A 310 24.69 -7.68 -2.83
CA GLY A 310 25.37 -6.44 -2.47
C GLY A 310 24.37 -5.29 -2.32
N ARG A 311 24.59 -4.42 -1.32
CA ARG A 311 23.64 -3.34 -0.96
C ARG A 311 23.33 -2.42 -2.15
N TRP A 312 24.34 -2.04 -2.91
CA TRP A 312 24.20 -1.19 -4.10
C TRP A 312 23.45 -1.86 -5.26
N VAL A 313 23.63 -3.18 -5.47
CA VAL A 313 22.88 -3.92 -6.49
C VAL A 313 21.41 -4.01 -6.09
N ARG A 314 21.13 -4.24 -4.80
CA ARG A 314 19.75 -4.22 -4.28
C ARG A 314 19.10 -2.86 -4.49
N THR A 315 19.82 -1.77 -4.15
CA THR A 315 19.37 -0.40 -4.38
C THR A 315 19.11 -0.14 -5.86
N GLY A 316 20.04 -0.48 -6.75
CA GLY A 316 19.87 -0.28 -8.19
C GLY A 316 18.68 -1.04 -8.78
N LEU A 317 18.48 -2.30 -8.39
CA LEU A 317 17.33 -3.09 -8.85
C LEU A 317 15.99 -2.60 -8.28
N ALA A 318 16.00 -2.08 -7.05
CA ALA A 318 14.82 -1.48 -6.45
C ALA A 318 14.43 -0.17 -7.14
N VAL A 319 15.40 0.68 -7.49
CA VAL A 319 15.14 1.89 -8.30
C VAL A 319 14.71 1.50 -9.71
N ALA A 320 15.32 0.49 -10.33
CA ALA A 320 14.90 0.00 -11.65
C ALA A 320 13.47 -0.54 -11.65
N TYR A 321 13.01 -1.12 -10.53
CA TYR A 321 11.61 -1.49 -10.36
C TYR A 321 10.70 -0.26 -10.31
N GLY A 322 11.06 0.74 -9.49
CA GLY A 322 10.29 1.99 -9.39
C GLY A 322 10.24 2.82 -10.69
N LEU A 323 11.12 2.53 -11.66
CA LEU A 323 11.21 3.17 -12.98
C LEU A 323 10.74 2.23 -14.09
N LEU A 324 9.79 1.34 -13.81
CA LEU A 324 9.20 0.49 -14.83
C LEU A 324 8.28 1.34 -15.72
N PRO A 325 8.42 1.28 -17.07
CA PRO A 325 7.60 2.11 -17.98
C PRO A 325 6.07 2.01 -17.80
N PRO A 326 5.47 0.84 -17.45
CA PRO A 326 4.05 0.76 -17.17
C PRO A 326 3.59 1.67 -16.02
N ALA A 327 4.47 1.94 -15.05
CA ALA A 327 4.18 2.83 -13.94
C ALA A 327 4.23 4.31 -14.38
N THR A 328 5.22 4.68 -15.19
CA THR A 328 5.32 6.02 -15.78
C THR A 328 4.08 6.36 -16.61
N ALA A 329 3.66 5.42 -17.48
CA ALA A 329 2.43 5.56 -18.27
C ALA A 329 1.18 5.65 -17.37
N ALA A 330 1.12 4.87 -16.28
CA ALA A 330 0.00 4.93 -15.33
C ALA A 330 -0.10 6.29 -14.62
N VAL A 331 1.02 6.83 -14.15
CA VAL A 331 1.07 8.15 -13.50
C VAL A 331 0.74 9.28 -14.49
N ALA A 332 1.18 9.18 -15.74
CA ALA A 332 0.89 10.17 -16.77
C ALA A 332 -0.57 10.13 -17.27
N SER A 333 -1.21 8.97 -17.25
CA SER A 333 -2.61 8.76 -17.67
C SER A 333 -3.63 8.81 -16.52
N GLY A 334 -3.20 8.94 -15.27
CA GLY A 334 -4.10 9.00 -14.10
C GLY A 334 -4.65 7.64 -13.65
N ARG A 335 -3.98 6.54 -14.01
CA ARG A 335 -4.41 5.19 -13.67
C ARG A 335 -3.96 4.78 -12.27
N LEU A 336 -4.75 5.20 -11.27
CA LEU A 336 -4.50 4.92 -9.86
C LEU A 336 -4.46 3.42 -9.55
N ASP A 337 -5.21 2.62 -10.32
CA ASP A 337 -5.24 1.18 -10.23
C ASP A 337 -3.88 0.53 -10.49
N VAL A 338 -3.16 0.99 -11.52
CA VAL A 338 -1.81 0.48 -11.82
C VAL A 338 -0.77 1.04 -10.85
N VAL A 339 -0.91 2.30 -10.39
CA VAL A 339 -0.03 2.92 -9.38
C VAL A 339 -0.06 2.15 -8.06
N VAL A 340 -1.25 1.85 -7.54
CA VAL A 340 -1.39 1.08 -6.28
C VAL A 340 -0.80 -0.32 -6.43
N VAL A 341 -1.02 -0.97 -7.59
CA VAL A 341 -0.39 -2.26 -7.91
C VAL A 341 1.12 -2.14 -7.94
N HIS A 342 1.69 -1.16 -8.63
CA HIS A 342 3.12 -0.94 -8.71
C HIS A 342 3.77 -0.79 -7.32
N ILE A 343 3.16 0.00 -6.43
CA ILE A 343 3.70 0.23 -5.09
C ILE A 343 3.65 -1.05 -4.23
N LEU A 344 2.55 -1.80 -4.25
CA LEU A 344 2.35 -2.91 -3.30
C LEU A 344 2.75 -4.29 -3.85
N LEU A 345 2.83 -4.46 -5.17
CA LEU A 345 3.06 -5.75 -5.84
C LEU A 345 4.30 -6.50 -5.33
N PRO A 346 5.49 -5.88 -5.11
CA PRO A 346 6.67 -6.62 -4.65
C PRO A 346 6.46 -7.26 -3.27
N LEU A 347 5.80 -6.55 -2.37
CA LEU A 347 5.52 -7.02 -1.01
C LEU A 347 4.47 -8.13 -1.01
N VAL A 348 3.38 -7.94 -1.78
CA VAL A 348 2.31 -8.91 -1.89
C VAL A 348 2.79 -10.18 -2.58
N LEU A 349 3.59 -10.09 -3.65
CA LEU A 349 4.18 -11.26 -4.32
C LEU A 349 5.03 -12.10 -3.36
N VAL A 350 5.92 -11.46 -2.58
CA VAL A 350 6.73 -12.17 -1.58
C VAL A 350 5.85 -12.81 -0.51
N GLY A 351 4.78 -12.14 -0.08
CA GLY A 351 3.77 -12.69 0.83
C GLY A 351 3.08 -13.92 0.25
N THR A 352 2.56 -13.82 -0.97
CA THR A 352 1.84 -14.87 -1.70
C THR A 352 2.70 -16.13 -1.85
N VAL A 353 3.94 -15.96 -2.32
CA VAL A 353 4.89 -17.08 -2.42
C VAL A 353 5.25 -17.64 -1.05
N ALA A 354 5.38 -16.82 -0.01
CA ALA A 354 5.67 -17.28 1.34
C ALA A 354 4.50 -18.07 1.97
N VAL A 355 3.25 -17.75 1.64
CA VAL A 355 2.06 -18.50 2.08
C VAL A 355 2.01 -19.89 1.41
N GLY A 356 2.30 -19.96 0.10
CA GLY A 356 2.33 -21.20 -0.66
C GLY A 356 3.52 -22.11 -0.34
N TYR A 357 4.73 -21.54 -0.24
CA TYR A 357 6.00 -22.29 -0.18
C TYR A 357 6.65 -22.32 1.22
N GLY A 358 6.30 -21.42 2.14
CA GLY A 358 7.01 -21.25 3.41
C GLY A 358 6.69 -22.31 4.47
N PRO A 359 7.62 -22.64 5.38
CA PRO A 359 7.35 -23.61 6.46
C PRO A 359 6.25 -23.13 7.41
N VAL A 360 5.43 -24.05 7.95
CA VAL A 360 4.40 -23.75 8.95
C VAL A 360 5.06 -23.33 10.25
N ARG A 361 5.06 -22.02 10.55
CA ARG A 361 5.52 -21.42 11.82
C ARG A 361 4.34 -20.77 12.55
N SER A 362 4.46 -20.54 13.85
CA SER A 362 3.41 -19.93 14.69
C SER A 362 2.92 -18.56 14.19
N ARG A 363 3.74 -17.82 13.42
CA ARG A 363 3.36 -16.53 12.78
C ARG A 363 2.74 -16.68 11.36
N ARG A 364 2.30 -17.88 10.93
CA ARG A 364 1.77 -18.11 9.57
C ARG A 364 0.40 -17.45 9.36
N VAL A 365 -0.50 -17.54 10.33
CA VAL A 365 -1.87 -16.99 10.22
C VAL A 365 -1.82 -15.48 10.01
N TYR A 366 -1.02 -14.78 10.82
CA TYR A 366 -0.74 -13.35 10.65
C TYR A 366 -0.25 -13.03 9.22
N ARG A 367 0.71 -13.79 8.69
CA ARG A 367 1.25 -13.54 7.34
C ARG A 367 0.25 -13.82 6.24
N SER A 368 -0.57 -14.86 6.36
CA SER A 368 -1.62 -15.14 5.36
C SER A 368 -2.69 -14.06 5.37
N VAL A 369 -3.10 -13.59 6.55
CA VAL A 369 -4.07 -12.49 6.68
C VAL A 369 -3.49 -11.18 6.16
N ALA A 370 -2.24 -10.84 6.50
CA ALA A 370 -1.56 -9.66 5.97
C ALA A 370 -1.41 -9.69 4.44
N THR A 371 -1.07 -10.84 3.88
CA THR A 371 -0.96 -11.02 2.43
C THR A 371 -2.33 -10.92 1.77
N ALA A 372 -3.36 -11.55 2.35
CA ALA A 372 -4.73 -11.46 1.87
C ALA A 372 -5.27 -10.03 1.91
N LEU A 373 -4.97 -9.26 2.96
CA LEU A 373 -5.31 -7.84 3.00
C LEU A 373 -4.62 -7.07 1.87
N GLY A 374 -3.33 -7.33 1.62
CA GLY A 374 -2.62 -6.76 0.48
C GLY A 374 -3.26 -7.14 -0.86
N VAL A 375 -3.64 -8.40 -1.06
CA VAL A 375 -4.40 -8.86 -2.24
C VAL A 375 -5.73 -8.12 -2.35
N ALA A 376 -6.47 -7.94 -1.25
CA ALA A 376 -7.75 -7.24 -1.24
C ALA A 376 -7.58 -5.78 -1.65
N VAL A 377 -6.57 -5.09 -1.11
CA VAL A 377 -6.25 -3.70 -1.48
C VAL A 377 -5.91 -3.61 -2.97
N LEU A 378 -5.06 -4.49 -3.50
CA LEU A 378 -4.74 -4.50 -4.94
C LEU A 378 -5.98 -4.74 -5.81
N SER A 379 -6.82 -5.69 -5.38
CA SER A 379 -8.03 -6.10 -6.11
C SER A 379 -9.14 -5.07 -6.07
N ALA A 380 -9.16 -4.21 -5.03
CA ALA A 380 -10.12 -3.13 -4.89
C ALA A 380 -9.98 -2.07 -5.99
N PHE A 381 -8.78 -1.90 -6.55
CA PHE A 381 -8.53 -1.02 -7.69
C PHE A 381 -8.42 -1.78 -9.01
N ALA A 382 -7.72 -2.91 -9.03
CA ALA A 382 -7.50 -3.73 -10.23
C ALA A 382 -7.90 -5.20 -9.96
N PRO A 383 -9.19 -5.56 -10.15
CA PRO A 383 -9.70 -6.91 -9.86
C PRO A 383 -8.97 -8.02 -10.60
N PHE A 384 -8.44 -7.76 -11.80
CA PHE A 384 -7.62 -8.73 -12.54
C PHE A 384 -6.38 -9.21 -11.75
N THR A 385 -5.82 -8.35 -10.90
CA THR A 385 -4.67 -8.68 -10.04
C THR A 385 -4.99 -9.83 -9.08
N TYR A 386 -6.25 -9.95 -8.63
CA TYR A 386 -6.72 -11.06 -7.80
C TYR A 386 -6.49 -12.41 -8.50
N LEU A 387 -6.83 -12.48 -9.79
CA LEU A 387 -6.72 -13.69 -10.60
C LEU A 387 -5.25 -14.10 -10.75
N LEU A 388 -4.38 -13.15 -11.11
CA LEU A 388 -2.95 -13.40 -11.25
C LEU A 388 -2.32 -13.86 -9.92
N LEU A 389 -2.61 -13.19 -8.81
CA LEU A 389 -2.05 -13.55 -7.50
C LEU A 389 -2.60 -14.88 -6.97
N THR A 390 -3.86 -15.21 -7.29
CA THR A 390 -4.43 -16.52 -7.00
C THR A 390 -3.69 -17.62 -7.75
N VAL A 391 -3.41 -17.42 -9.05
CA VAL A 391 -2.61 -18.35 -9.84
C VAL A 391 -1.19 -18.51 -9.27
N VAL A 392 -0.52 -17.41 -8.90
CA VAL A 392 0.80 -17.47 -8.23
C VAL A 392 0.71 -18.28 -6.92
N GLY A 393 -0.31 -18.02 -6.10
CA GLY A 393 -0.53 -18.74 -4.84
C GLY A 393 -0.76 -20.23 -5.03
N VAL A 394 -1.58 -20.61 -6.01
CA VAL A 394 -1.86 -22.01 -6.37
C VAL A 394 -0.61 -22.71 -6.91
N ILE A 395 0.12 -22.09 -7.85
CA ILE A 395 1.38 -22.66 -8.37
C ILE A 395 2.40 -22.82 -7.24
N ALA A 396 2.55 -21.81 -6.37
CA ALA A 396 3.46 -21.89 -5.23
C ALA A 396 3.07 -23.00 -4.26
N PHE A 397 1.78 -23.25 -4.05
CA PHE A 397 1.26 -24.35 -3.25
C PHE A 397 1.54 -25.72 -3.89
N VAL A 398 1.33 -25.87 -5.20
CA VAL A 398 1.51 -27.13 -5.95
C VAL A 398 2.99 -27.51 -6.06
N VAL A 399 3.88 -26.55 -6.31
CA VAL A 399 5.33 -26.77 -6.47
C VAL A 399 6.04 -26.95 -5.12
N ALA A 400 5.39 -26.64 -4.00
CA ALA A 400 5.97 -26.77 -2.67
C ALA A 400 6.33 -28.23 -2.36
N PRO A 401 7.58 -28.53 -1.94
CA PRO A 401 8.00 -29.90 -1.65
C PRO A 401 7.11 -30.60 -0.59
N PRO A 402 6.75 -31.90 -0.78
CA PRO A 402 5.77 -32.62 0.06
C PRO A 402 6.30 -33.09 1.43
N TRP A 403 7.35 -32.47 1.97
CA TRP A 403 8.05 -33.02 3.13
C TRP A 403 7.39 -32.59 4.45
N ARG A 404 6.61 -33.50 5.03
CA ARG A 404 6.25 -33.64 6.47
C ARG A 404 5.14 -32.75 7.06
N GLU A 405 4.47 -31.89 6.31
CA GLU A 405 3.37 -31.05 6.83
C GLU A 405 1.97 -31.59 6.43
N ARG A 406 0.99 -31.55 7.36
CA ARG A 406 -0.40 -31.94 7.06
C ARG A 406 -0.98 -31.00 6.00
N LEU A 407 -1.33 -31.52 4.83
CA LEU A 407 -1.94 -30.82 3.69
C LEU A 407 -3.05 -29.83 4.12
N ALA A 408 -3.89 -30.23 5.07
CA ALA A 408 -4.97 -29.41 5.63
C ALA A 408 -4.48 -28.05 6.18
N ARG A 409 -3.31 -27.99 6.84
CA ARG A 409 -2.78 -26.73 7.38
C ARG A 409 -2.23 -25.80 6.30
N ARG A 410 -1.72 -26.36 5.19
CA ARG A 410 -1.30 -25.56 4.03
C ARG A 410 -2.51 -25.04 3.27
N ALA A 411 -3.53 -25.89 3.09
CA ALA A 411 -4.79 -25.55 2.46
C ALA A 411 -5.48 -24.39 3.18
N GLY A 412 -5.45 -24.34 4.53
CA GLY A 412 -6.01 -23.21 5.28
C GLY A 412 -5.36 -21.84 4.96
N GLY A 413 -4.04 -21.80 4.74
CA GLY A 413 -3.36 -20.55 4.37
C GLY A 413 -3.72 -20.07 2.96
N LEU A 414 -3.84 -21.01 2.01
CA LEU A 414 -4.31 -20.73 0.65
C LEU A 414 -5.79 -20.32 0.65
N ALA A 415 -6.62 -20.98 1.44
CA ALA A 415 -8.03 -20.63 1.60
C ALA A 415 -8.18 -19.20 2.16
N VAL A 416 -7.39 -18.79 3.15
CA VAL A 416 -7.36 -17.40 3.62
C VAL A 416 -6.91 -16.45 2.51
N LEU A 417 -5.88 -16.80 1.75
CA LEU A 417 -5.38 -15.98 0.63
C LEU A 417 -6.43 -15.75 -0.47
N VAL A 418 -7.34 -16.70 -0.70
CA VAL A 418 -8.36 -16.66 -1.74
C VAL A 418 -9.67 -16.09 -1.23
N LEU A 419 -10.19 -16.59 -0.10
CA LEU A 419 -11.52 -16.26 0.40
C LEU A 419 -11.57 -14.92 1.13
N LEU A 420 -10.52 -14.57 1.90
CA LEU A 420 -10.55 -13.34 2.69
C LEU A 420 -10.55 -12.07 1.82
N PRO A 421 -9.79 -11.97 0.71
CA PRO A 421 -9.91 -10.81 -0.18
C PRO A 421 -11.31 -10.65 -0.74
N LEU A 422 -11.97 -11.73 -1.16
CA LEU A 422 -13.34 -11.67 -1.65
C LEU A 422 -14.32 -11.20 -0.56
N ALA A 423 -14.15 -11.66 0.68
CA ALA A 423 -14.97 -11.20 1.79
C ALA A 423 -14.76 -9.71 2.11
N LEU A 424 -13.52 -9.20 1.98
CA LEU A 424 -13.20 -7.78 2.19
C LEU A 424 -13.66 -6.89 1.04
N LEU A 425 -13.85 -7.43 -0.16
CA LEU A 425 -14.39 -6.74 -1.32
C LEU A 425 -15.92 -6.68 -1.35
N LEU A 426 -16.63 -7.35 -0.44
CA LEU A 426 -18.07 -7.12 -0.27
C LEU A 426 -18.29 -5.63 0.06
N PRO A 427 -19.33 -4.97 -0.49
CA PRO A 427 -20.44 -5.48 -1.30
C PRO A 427 -20.17 -5.54 -2.82
N TRP A 428 -18.95 -5.29 -3.29
CA TRP A 428 -18.64 -5.14 -4.72
C TRP A 428 -18.51 -6.46 -5.49
N VAL A 429 -18.22 -7.59 -4.81
CA VAL A 429 -18.07 -8.90 -5.47
C VAL A 429 -19.29 -9.31 -6.31
N PRO A 430 -20.55 -9.23 -5.82
CA PRO A 430 -21.73 -9.44 -6.66
C PRO A 430 -21.75 -8.62 -7.95
N THR A 431 -21.34 -7.34 -7.89
CA THR A 431 -21.26 -6.45 -9.06
C THR A 431 -20.22 -6.94 -10.06
N LEU A 432 -19.04 -7.36 -9.60
CA LEU A 432 -17.97 -7.92 -10.44
C LEU A 432 -18.40 -9.22 -11.14
N VAL A 433 -19.16 -10.07 -10.44
CA VAL A 433 -19.69 -11.32 -11.00
C VAL A 433 -20.79 -11.04 -12.02
N ALA A 434 -21.68 -10.09 -11.74
CA ALA A 434 -22.76 -9.72 -12.65
C ALA A 434 -22.26 -8.98 -13.90
N ARG A 435 -21.15 -8.24 -13.78
CA ARG A 435 -20.55 -7.44 -14.87
C ARG A 435 -19.03 -7.70 -14.97
N PRO A 436 -18.60 -8.77 -15.65
CA PRO A 436 -17.18 -9.12 -15.76
C PRO A 436 -16.35 -8.09 -16.53
N ALA A 437 -16.98 -7.17 -17.26
CA ALA A 437 -16.28 -6.02 -17.88
C ALA A 437 -15.48 -5.20 -16.85
N LEU A 438 -15.96 -5.09 -15.60
CA LEU A 438 -15.23 -4.44 -14.50
C LEU A 438 -13.94 -5.18 -14.12
N VAL A 439 -13.85 -6.49 -14.35
CA VAL A 439 -12.63 -7.27 -14.11
C VAL A 439 -11.60 -7.01 -15.22
N VAL A 440 -12.06 -6.80 -16.46
CA VAL A 440 -11.21 -6.56 -17.63
C VAL A 440 -10.70 -5.12 -17.65
N HIS A 441 -11.57 -4.14 -17.46
CA HIS A 441 -11.23 -2.71 -17.53
C HIS A 441 -10.76 -2.12 -16.19
N GLY A 442 -11.11 -2.76 -15.06
CA GLY A 442 -10.81 -2.22 -13.74
C GLY A 442 -11.54 -0.90 -13.46
N VAL A 443 -11.12 -0.20 -12.40
CA VAL A 443 -11.68 1.12 -12.05
C VAL A 443 -11.17 2.22 -13.00
N GLY A 444 -10.02 2.00 -13.67
CA GLY A 444 -9.39 2.97 -14.58
C GLY A 444 -9.94 2.99 -16.02
N GLY A 445 -10.85 2.09 -16.37
CA GLY A 445 -11.46 2.04 -17.71
C GLY A 445 -10.63 1.30 -18.78
N PRO A 446 -11.16 1.20 -20.02
CA PRO A 446 -10.58 0.42 -21.12
C PRO A 446 -9.21 0.94 -21.57
N ALA A 447 -8.47 0.15 -22.33
CA ALA A 447 -7.20 0.59 -22.92
C ALA A 447 -7.44 1.64 -24.02
N THR A 448 -6.61 2.68 -24.04
CA THR A 448 -6.68 3.76 -25.05
C THR A 448 -5.75 3.55 -26.25
N ALA A 449 -5.02 2.43 -26.27
CA ALA A 449 -4.06 2.10 -27.31
C ALA A 449 -4.33 0.68 -27.83
N GLU A 450 -4.18 0.50 -29.14
CA GLU A 450 -4.36 -0.80 -29.77
C GLU A 450 -3.35 -1.83 -29.23
N PRO A 451 -3.79 -3.08 -29.02
CA PRO A 451 -2.92 -4.13 -28.54
C PRO A 451 -1.84 -4.46 -29.57
N SER A 452 -0.59 -4.58 -29.12
CA SER A 452 0.52 -4.93 -30.01
C SER A 452 1.56 -5.82 -29.32
N VAL A 453 2.24 -6.64 -30.12
CA VAL A 453 3.36 -7.47 -29.63
C VAL A 453 4.49 -6.60 -29.07
N GLY A 454 4.62 -5.36 -29.58
CA GLY A 454 5.57 -4.36 -29.09
C GLY A 454 5.40 -4.06 -27.60
N GLN A 455 4.18 -4.10 -27.06
CA GLN A 455 3.89 -3.81 -25.65
C GLN A 455 4.64 -4.74 -24.69
N LEU A 456 4.77 -6.03 -25.05
CA LEU A 456 5.51 -7.00 -24.24
C LEU A 456 7.02 -6.80 -24.30
N LEU A 457 7.56 -6.51 -25.48
CA LEU A 457 9.00 -6.35 -25.68
C LEU A 457 9.52 -5.07 -25.03
N THR A 458 8.71 -4.02 -25.09
CA THR A 458 9.05 -2.68 -24.62
C THR A 458 8.58 -2.39 -23.20
N LEU A 459 7.75 -3.25 -22.62
CA LEU A 459 7.00 -2.99 -21.37
C LEU A 459 6.19 -1.70 -21.45
N ASP A 460 5.71 -1.32 -22.63
CA ASP A 460 4.92 -0.12 -22.84
C ASP A 460 3.42 -0.50 -22.93
N PRO A 461 2.56 -0.10 -21.98
CA PRO A 461 1.12 -0.35 -22.10
C PRO A 461 0.45 0.56 -23.14
N GLY A 462 1.15 1.56 -23.68
CA GLY A 462 0.58 2.57 -24.57
C GLY A 462 -0.13 3.70 -23.81
N GLY A 463 -0.55 4.72 -24.55
CA GLY A 463 -1.19 5.92 -24.00
C GLY A 463 -0.19 6.99 -23.50
N PRO A 464 -0.69 8.07 -22.87
CA PRO A 464 0.15 9.17 -22.38
C PRO A 464 1.25 8.68 -21.44
N GLY A 465 2.49 9.12 -21.69
CA GLY A 465 3.67 8.71 -20.90
C GLY A 465 4.23 7.32 -21.24
N GLY A 466 3.65 6.62 -22.21
CA GLY A 466 4.21 5.39 -22.78
C GLY A 466 5.59 5.62 -23.41
N SER A 467 6.48 4.65 -23.25
CA SER A 467 7.86 4.75 -23.71
C SER A 467 8.43 3.38 -24.04
N PRO A 468 9.08 3.19 -25.20
CA PRO A 468 9.58 1.88 -25.62
C PRO A 468 10.83 1.42 -24.85
N VAL A 469 11.23 2.18 -23.83
CA VAL A 469 12.54 2.07 -23.17
C VAL A 469 12.67 0.79 -22.33
N GLY A 470 11.57 0.14 -21.94
CA GLY A 470 11.60 -1.09 -21.14
C GLY A 470 12.26 -2.29 -21.83
N VAL A 471 12.56 -2.22 -23.14
CA VAL A 471 13.42 -3.21 -23.84
C VAL A 471 14.74 -3.42 -23.09
N VAL A 472 15.30 -2.40 -22.44
CA VAL A 472 16.57 -2.53 -21.69
C VAL A 472 16.46 -3.48 -20.49
N VAL A 473 15.29 -3.59 -19.87
CA VAL A 473 15.03 -4.54 -18.77
C VAL A 473 15.04 -5.97 -19.29
N LEU A 474 14.40 -6.20 -20.45
CA LEU A 474 14.43 -7.48 -21.14
C LEU A 474 15.86 -7.87 -21.52
N LEU A 475 16.62 -6.96 -22.13
CA LEU A 475 18.03 -7.20 -22.50
C LEU A 475 18.89 -7.52 -21.29
N ALA A 476 18.74 -6.80 -20.18
CA ALA A 476 19.47 -7.07 -18.94
C ALA A 476 19.14 -8.47 -18.37
N ALA A 477 17.87 -8.89 -18.42
CA ALA A 477 17.44 -10.22 -18.00
C ALA A 477 17.97 -11.33 -18.92
N VAL A 478 18.01 -11.10 -20.24
CA VAL A 478 18.61 -12.03 -21.21
C VAL A 478 20.11 -12.19 -20.95
N VAL A 479 20.84 -11.11 -20.75
CA VAL A 479 22.26 -11.15 -20.36
C VAL A 479 22.43 -11.94 -19.06
N ALA A 480 21.57 -11.71 -18.06
CA ALA A 480 21.60 -12.46 -16.80
C ALA A 480 21.39 -13.97 -16.99
N LEU A 481 20.47 -14.39 -17.88
CA LEU A 481 20.20 -15.79 -18.21
C LEU A 481 21.36 -16.46 -18.93
N VAL A 482 21.97 -15.77 -19.91
CA VAL A 482 23.11 -16.27 -20.69
C VAL A 482 24.34 -16.44 -19.79
N VAL A 483 24.60 -15.45 -18.94
CA VAL A 483 25.78 -15.44 -18.06
C VAL A 483 25.63 -16.45 -16.92
N ARG A 484 24.41 -16.64 -16.39
CA ARG A 484 24.14 -17.52 -15.25
C ARG A 484 22.80 -18.25 -15.38
N ARG A 485 22.86 -19.53 -15.74
CA ARG A 485 21.69 -20.42 -15.70
C ARG A 485 21.51 -21.02 -14.31
N SER A 486 20.36 -20.78 -13.68
CA SER A 486 20.01 -21.38 -12.38
C SER A 486 18.56 -21.80 -12.32
N VAL A 487 18.28 -22.97 -11.72
CA VAL A 487 16.92 -23.44 -11.43
C VAL A 487 16.17 -22.45 -10.51
N ARG A 488 16.90 -21.65 -9.72
CA ARG A 488 16.31 -20.60 -8.88
C ARG A 488 15.66 -19.46 -9.68
N MET A 489 15.92 -19.38 -10.99
CA MET A 489 15.28 -18.41 -11.90
C MET A 489 13.93 -18.90 -12.40
N VAL A 490 13.59 -20.19 -12.26
CA VAL A 490 12.32 -20.75 -12.77
C VAL A 490 11.08 -20.03 -12.21
N PRO A 491 10.97 -19.72 -10.90
CA PRO A 491 9.83 -18.95 -10.40
C PRO A 491 9.73 -17.54 -11.00
N ALA A 492 10.87 -16.89 -11.25
CA ALA A 492 10.91 -15.57 -11.87
C ALA A 492 10.49 -15.63 -13.35
N GLY A 493 10.95 -16.65 -14.09
CA GLY A 493 10.49 -16.92 -15.46
C GLY A 493 8.99 -17.29 -15.51
N GLY A 494 8.48 -18.02 -14.52
CA GLY A 494 7.05 -18.29 -14.39
C GLY A 494 6.22 -17.02 -14.20
N LEU A 495 6.75 -16.03 -13.46
CA LEU A 495 6.11 -14.73 -13.30
C LEU A 495 6.07 -13.94 -14.62
N VAL A 496 7.15 -13.99 -15.41
CA VAL A 496 7.20 -13.41 -16.77
C VAL A 496 6.14 -14.04 -17.67
N VAL A 497 6.07 -15.38 -17.70
CA VAL A 497 5.07 -16.11 -18.51
C VAL A 497 3.66 -15.77 -18.05
N LEU A 498 3.40 -15.74 -16.74
CA LEU A 498 2.08 -15.39 -16.20
C LEU A 498 1.68 -13.96 -16.56
N GLY A 499 2.61 -12.99 -16.45
CA GLY A 499 2.37 -11.62 -16.88
C GLY A 499 2.09 -11.53 -18.38
N ALA A 500 2.85 -12.24 -19.22
CA ALA A 500 2.62 -12.29 -20.66
C ALA A 500 1.27 -12.90 -21.03
N LEU A 501 0.87 -13.99 -20.36
CA LEU A 501 -0.48 -14.57 -20.50
C LEU A 501 -1.56 -13.59 -20.05
N GLY A 502 -1.30 -12.79 -19.01
CA GLY A 502 -2.19 -11.72 -18.57
C GLY A 502 -2.36 -10.62 -19.62
N VAL A 503 -1.27 -10.20 -20.27
CA VAL A 503 -1.32 -9.26 -21.41
C VAL A 503 -2.17 -9.84 -22.53
N VAL A 504 -1.90 -11.08 -22.94
CA VAL A 504 -2.68 -11.76 -23.99
C VAL A 504 -4.16 -11.81 -23.59
N ALA A 505 -4.48 -12.24 -22.37
CA ALA A 505 -5.85 -12.34 -21.88
C ALA A 505 -6.59 -11.00 -21.96
N LEU A 506 -6.01 -9.90 -21.45
CA LEU A 506 -6.65 -8.57 -21.48
C LEU A 506 -6.73 -7.98 -22.89
N SER A 507 -5.71 -8.21 -23.72
CA SER A 507 -5.71 -7.74 -25.11
C SER A 507 -6.71 -8.49 -26.00
N SER A 508 -6.98 -9.76 -25.71
CA SER A 508 -7.96 -10.58 -26.45
C SER A 508 -9.38 -10.47 -25.93
N ALA A 509 -9.56 -10.01 -24.69
CA ALA A 509 -10.86 -9.89 -24.05
C ALA A 509 -11.46 -8.52 -24.35
N GLU A 510 -12.09 -8.39 -25.51
CA GLU A 510 -12.92 -7.23 -25.82
C GLU A 510 -14.21 -7.26 -25.00
N ALA A 511 -14.42 -6.23 -24.19
CA ALA A 511 -15.62 -6.04 -23.41
C ALA A 511 -16.19 -4.66 -23.70
N ILE A 512 -17.53 -4.55 -23.67
CA ILE A 512 -18.19 -3.24 -23.73
C ILE A 512 -17.96 -2.56 -22.37
N PRO A 513 -17.38 -1.35 -22.33
CA PRO A 513 -17.20 -0.61 -21.09
C PRO A 513 -18.52 -0.40 -20.37
N VAL A 514 -18.46 -0.33 -19.04
CA VAL A 514 -19.67 -0.20 -18.20
C VAL A 514 -20.46 1.07 -18.50
N ARG A 515 -19.77 2.14 -18.93
CA ARG A 515 -20.37 3.42 -19.37
C ARG A 515 -20.90 3.40 -20.81
N GLY A 516 -20.87 2.26 -21.49
CA GLY A 516 -21.20 2.13 -22.92
C GLY A 516 -20.01 2.43 -23.84
N GLY A 517 -20.28 2.46 -25.14
CA GLY A 517 -19.27 2.62 -26.18
C GLY A 517 -19.03 1.35 -26.98
N ALA A 518 -17.99 1.36 -27.81
CA ALA A 518 -17.56 0.20 -28.58
C ALA A 518 -16.88 -0.84 -27.67
N PRO A 519 -16.86 -2.14 -28.06
CA PRO A 519 -16.03 -3.13 -27.39
C PRO A 519 -14.56 -2.70 -27.40
N ALA A 520 -13.91 -2.72 -26.23
CA ALA A 520 -12.53 -2.30 -26.08
C ALA A 520 -11.74 -3.28 -25.18
N PRO A 521 -10.44 -3.48 -25.42
CA PRO A 521 -9.61 -4.36 -24.62
C PRO A 521 -9.29 -3.75 -23.24
N GLY A 522 -8.82 -4.60 -22.32
CA GLY A 522 -8.36 -4.18 -21.00
C GLY A 522 -6.97 -3.53 -21.03
N PHE A 523 -6.73 -2.57 -20.13
CA PHE A 523 -5.43 -1.92 -20.01
C PHE A 523 -4.36 -2.90 -19.47
N VAL A 524 -3.27 -3.08 -20.22
CA VAL A 524 -2.27 -4.13 -19.96
C VAL A 524 -1.19 -3.76 -18.93
N GLY A 525 -1.27 -2.57 -18.32
CA GLY A 525 -0.27 -2.07 -17.39
C GLY A 525 0.01 -3.00 -16.20
N VAL A 526 -1.03 -3.55 -15.57
CA VAL A 526 -0.89 -4.49 -14.44
C VAL A 526 -0.15 -5.77 -14.85
N PRO A 527 -0.57 -6.52 -15.88
CA PRO A 527 0.20 -7.66 -16.36
C PRO A 527 1.65 -7.34 -16.71
N LEU A 528 1.93 -6.17 -17.31
CA LEU A 528 3.31 -5.74 -17.63
C LEU A 528 4.15 -5.51 -16.37
N LEU A 529 3.57 -5.08 -15.24
CA LEU A 529 4.28 -5.02 -13.96
C LEU A 529 4.71 -6.41 -13.46
N PHE A 530 3.92 -7.46 -13.71
CA PHE A 530 4.31 -8.84 -13.41
C PHE A 530 5.48 -9.28 -14.30
N VAL A 531 5.45 -8.93 -15.59
CA VAL A 531 6.58 -9.17 -16.52
C VAL A 531 7.83 -8.46 -16.03
N GLY A 532 7.75 -7.15 -15.74
CA GLY A 532 8.87 -6.35 -15.24
C GLY A 532 9.44 -6.87 -13.92
N ALA A 533 8.57 -7.22 -12.96
CA ALA A 533 8.97 -7.83 -11.69
C ALA A 533 9.71 -9.16 -11.89
N GLY A 534 9.23 -10.00 -12.82
CA GLY A 534 9.85 -11.28 -13.16
C GLY A 534 11.22 -11.11 -13.79
N LEU A 535 11.35 -10.20 -14.76
CA LEU A 535 12.63 -9.88 -15.42
C LEU A 535 13.66 -9.35 -14.42
N LEU A 536 13.28 -8.43 -13.54
CA LEU A 536 14.17 -7.90 -12.50
C LEU A 536 14.53 -8.97 -11.46
N ALA A 537 13.61 -9.89 -11.14
CA ALA A 537 13.90 -11.02 -10.27
C ALA A 537 14.93 -12.00 -10.88
N ILE A 538 14.91 -12.21 -12.20
CA ILE A 538 15.95 -12.98 -12.92
C ILE A 538 17.33 -12.31 -12.73
N VAL A 539 17.43 -11.00 -12.94
CA VAL A 539 18.67 -10.23 -12.73
C VAL A 539 19.12 -10.30 -11.28
N LEU A 540 18.20 -10.18 -10.33
CA LEU A 540 18.47 -10.28 -8.89
C LEU A 540 19.09 -11.65 -8.52
N VAL A 541 18.51 -12.74 -9.02
CA VAL A 541 19.01 -14.10 -8.78
C VAL A 541 20.37 -14.32 -9.41
N ALA A 542 20.64 -13.78 -10.61
CA ALA A 542 21.96 -13.85 -11.23
C ALA A 542 23.04 -13.14 -10.39
N CYS A 543 22.68 -12.00 -9.77
CA CYS A 543 23.55 -11.20 -8.92
C CYS A 543 23.71 -11.74 -7.49
N ALA A 544 22.88 -12.68 -7.05
CA ALA A 544 22.95 -13.23 -5.69
C ALA A 544 24.26 -14.00 -5.46
N GLU A 545 24.90 -13.74 -4.32
CA GLU A 545 26.10 -14.48 -3.90
C GLU A 545 25.67 -15.88 -3.45
N ARG A 546 26.25 -16.94 -4.05
CA ARG A 546 26.08 -18.30 -3.50
C ARG A 546 26.72 -18.30 -2.12
N SER A 547 26.01 -18.85 -1.12
CA SER A 547 26.68 -19.51 -0.01
C SER A 547 27.54 -20.60 -0.64
N ALA A 548 28.84 -20.36 -0.78
CA ALA A 548 29.79 -21.35 -1.26
C ALA A 548 29.83 -22.49 -0.24
N GLY A 549 29.03 -23.53 -0.48
CA GLY A 549 29.12 -24.82 0.20
C GLY A 549 30.29 -25.68 -0.28
N GLY A 550 31.19 -25.12 -1.09
CA GLY A 550 32.46 -25.74 -1.44
C GLY A 550 33.54 -24.67 -1.35
N ARG A 551 34.38 -24.73 -0.30
CA ARG A 551 35.75 -24.25 -0.43
C ARG A 551 36.39 -25.22 -1.43
N GLU A 552 36.56 -24.81 -2.69
CA GLU A 552 37.54 -25.47 -3.54
C GLU A 552 38.89 -25.22 -2.87
N ARG A 553 39.36 -26.23 -2.14
CA ARG A 553 40.75 -26.33 -1.70
C ARG A 553 41.52 -26.72 -2.95
N ASP A 554 42.42 -25.86 -3.41
CA ASP A 554 43.51 -26.33 -4.26
C ASP A 554 44.31 -27.40 -3.50
N SER A 555 44.97 -28.29 -4.24
CA SER A 555 45.84 -29.35 -3.72
C SER A 555 46.99 -28.85 -2.83
N SER A 556 47.18 -27.53 -2.73
CA SER A 556 48.17 -26.84 -1.89
C SER A 556 47.62 -26.27 -0.57
N GLY A 557 46.32 -26.44 -0.25
CA GLY A 557 45.76 -26.05 1.05
C GLY A 557 45.54 -24.54 1.25
N THR A 558 45.77 -23.71 0.24
CA THR A 558 45.60 -22.25 0.34
C THR A 558 44.16 -21.83 0.06
N SER A 559 43.56 -20.99 0.92
CA SER A 559 42.21 -20.47 0.70
C SER A 559 42.18 -19.40 -0.40
N VAL A 560 41.76 -19.78 -1.61
CA VAL A 560 41.53 -18.81 -2.69
C VAL A 560 40.27 -17.99 -2.36
N ARG A 561 40.40 -16.65 -2.26
CA ARG A 561 39.24 -15.75 -2.17
C ARG A 561 38.36 -16.01 -3.39
N PRO A 562 37.04 -16.25 -3.25
CA PRO A 562 36.18 -16.47 -4.41
C PRO A 562 36.24 -15.22 -5.28
N HIS A 563 36.92 -15.31 -6.42
CA HIS A 563 36.93 -14.25 -7.41
C HIS A 563 35.47 -13.98 -7.77
N ARG A 564 34.96 -12.76 -7.56
CA ARG A 564 33.65 -12.35 -8.10
C ARG A 564 33.69 -12.59 -9.60
N SER A 565 33.12 -13.71 -10.05
CA SER A 565 33.16 -14.18 -11.43
C SER A 565 32.83 -13.03 -12.37
N VAL A 566 33.63 -12.84 -13.43
CA VAL A 566 33.48 -11.77 -14.43
C VAL A 566 32.01 -11.57 -14.83
N GLY A 567 31.25 -12.66 -14.95
CA GLY A 567 29.82 -12.64 -15.22
C GLY A 567 28.95 -11.78 -14.28
N VAL A 568 29.21 -11.73 -12.96
CA VAL A 568 28.43 -10.86 -12.05
C VAL A 568 28.69 -9.39 -12.33
N ARG A 569 29.92 -9.03 -12.73
CA ARG A 569 30.26 -7.65 -13.09
C ARG A 569 29.56 -7.25 -14.40
N VAL A 570 29.51 -8.16 -15.37
CA VAL A 570 28.80 -7.95 -16.64
C VAL A 570 27.30 -7.73 -16.39
N VAL A 571 26.65 -8.59 -15.61
CA VAL A 571 25.22 -8.44 -15.28
C VAL A 571 24.96 -7.15 -14.50
N ALA A 572 25.82 -6.81 -13.53
CA ALA A 572 25.68 -5.57 -12.78
C ALA A 572 25.89 -4.32 -13.65
N ALA A 573 26.83 -4.36 -14.61
CA ALA A 573 27.04 -3.28 -15.56
C ALA A 573 25.84 -3.12 -16.51
N ALA A 574 25.33 -4.23 -17.06
CA ALA A 574 24.12 -4.21 -17.89
C ALA A 574 22.91 -3.65 -17.13
N ALA A 575 22.72 -4.05 -15.87
CA ALA A 575 21.67 -3.50 -15.01
C ALA A 575 21.84 -2.00 -14.72
N ALA A 576 23.08 -1.53 -14.55
CA ALA A 576 23.36 -0.11 -14.34
C ALA A 576 23.09 0.73 -15.60
N VAL A 577 23.43 0.22 -16.79
CA VAL A 577 23.11 0.86 -18.07
C VAL A 577 21.59 0.89 -18.28
N ALA A 578 20.90 -0.24 -18.05
CA ALA A 578 19.46 -0.32 -18.13
C ALA A 578 18.78 0.70 -17.21
N LEU A 579 19.23 0.81 -15.95
CA LEU A 579 18.73 1.80 -15.00
C LEU A 579 18.92 3.24 -15.49
N LEU A 580 20.09 3.57 -16.06
CA LEU A 580 20.34 4.92 -16.59
C LEU A 580 19.43 5.23 -17.78
N VAL A 581 19.24 4.26 -18.68
CA VAL A 581 18.37 4.40 -19.85
C VAL A 581 16.90 4.55 -19.43
N LEU A 582 16.43 3.76 -18.46
CA LEU A 582 15.09 3.92 -17.86
C LEU A 582 14.90 5.32 -17.28
N ALA A 583 15.83 5.77 -16.43
CA ALA A 583 15.72 7.07 -15.79
C ALA A 583 15.66 8.23 -16.81
N VAL A 584 16.45 8.17 -17.88
CA VAL A 584 16.41 9.18 -18.95
C VAL A 584 15.10 9.07 -19.75
N GLY A 585 14.69 7.85 -20.11
CA GLY A 585 13.47 7.59 -20.85
C GLY A 585 12.21 8.07 -20.14
N ASP A 586 12.08 7.75 -18.85
CA ASP A 586 10.97 8.17 -18.01
C ASP A 586 10.94 9.68 -17.85
N VAL A 587 12.10 10.34 -17.66
CA VAL A 587 12.13 11.81 -17.52
C VAL A 587 11.70 12.52 -18.81
N LEU A 588 11.97 11.93 -19.97
CA LEU A 588 11.54 12.48 -21.27
C LEU A 588 10.06 12.22 -21.54
N ALA A 589 9.59 10.99 -21.32
CA ALA A 589 8.20 10.61 -21.60
C ALA A 589 7.22 11.07 -20.52
N GLY A 590 7.61 10.91 -19.25
CA GLY A 590 6.78 11.14 -18.08
C GLY A 590 6.58 12.61 -17.72
N ARG A 591 7.27 13.56 -18.37
CA ARG A 591 6.98 15.00 -18.18
C ARG A 591 5.68 15.46 -18.84
N GLY A 592 5.26 14.76 -19.89
CA GLY A 592 3.93 14.90 -20.48
C GLY A 592 2.92 14.02 -19.75
N GLY A 593 1.64 14.40 -19.81
CA GLY A 593 0.56 13.61 -19.22
C GLY A 593 -0.75 14.38 -19.20
N SER A 594 -1.85 13.64 -19.12
CA SER A 594 -3.20 14.21 -18.98
C SER A 594 -3.49 14.64 -17.54
N VAL A 595 -2.76 14.08 -16.56
CA VAL A 595 -2.90 14.46 -15.14
C VAL A 595 -2.34 15.85 -14.90
N ARG A 596 -3.19 16.75 -14.39
CA ARG A 596 -2.87 18.13 -14.04
C ARG A 596 -3.25 18.40 -12.59
N LYS A 597 -2.68 19.48 -12.04
CA LYS A 597 -3.22 20.10 -10.84
C LYS A 597 -4.53 20.76 -11.23
N THR A 598 -5.64 20.36 -10.62
CA THR A 598 -6.94 20.97 -10.87
C THR A 598 -7.64 21.24 -9.56
N SER A 599 -8.03 22.49 -9.32
CA SER A 599 -9.13 22.80 -8.40
C SER A 599 -10.43 22.42 -9.08
N GLU A 600 -11.42 21.92 -8.33
CA GLU A 600 -12.76 21.49 -8.77
C GLU A 600 -13.14 21.78 -10.24
N LEU A 601 -13.55 20.75 -10.98
CA LEU A 601 -13.87 20.84 -12.42
C LEU A 601 -14.79 22.03 -12.77
N LEU A 602 -15.83 22.23 -11.96
CA LEU A 602 -16.82 23.29 -12.15
C LEU A 602 -16.49 24.49 -11.26
N ALA A 603 -16.91 25.68 -11.70
CA ALA A 603 -16.80 26.88 -10.89
C ALA A 603 -17.52 26.73 -9.53
N PRO A 604 -17.02 27.33 -8.44
CA PRO A 604 -17.61 27.19 -7.10
C PRO A 604 -19.10 27.55 -7.02
N SER A 605 -19.55 28.55 -7.80
CA SER A 605 -20.97 28.93 -7.88
C SER A 605 -21.84 27.82 -8.49
N VAL A 606 -21.33 27.13 -9.51
CA VAL A 606 -22.00 26.01 -10.17
C VAL A 606 -22.07 24.81 -9.23
N ASN A 607 -20.98 24.49 -8.53
CA ASN A 607 -20.97 23.41 -7.52
C ASN A 607 -21.92 23.70 -6.36
N ALA A 608 -21.96 24.95 -5.88
CA ALA A 608 -22.88 25.35 -4.80
C ALA A 608 -24.35 25.22 -5.22
N GLU A 609 -24.69 25.60 -6.46
CA GLU A 609 -26.05 25.46 -6.98
C GLU A 609 -26.43 23.98 -7.16
N LEU A 610 -25.54 23.16 -7.74
CA LEU A 610 -25.76 21.70 -7.85
C LEU A 610 -26.01 21.05 -6.49
N ALA A 611 -25.21 21.40 -5.48
CA ALA A 611 -25.35 20.87 -4.13
C ALA A 611 -26.65 21.33 -3.45
N ALA A 612 -27.07 22.58 -3.70
CA ALA A 612 -28.29 23.15 -3.11
C ALA A 612 -29.57 22.57 -3.73
N THR A 613 -29.59 22.37 -5.06
CA THR A 613 -30.80 21.90 -5.75
C THR A 613 -30.86 20.38 -5.89
N GLY A 614 -29.74 19.67 -5.68
CA GLY A 614 -29.59 18.25 -5.96
C GLY A 614 -29.70 17.88 -7.45
N ARG A 615 -29.78 18.88 -8.34
CA ARG A 615 -29.87 18.66 -9.81
C ARG A 615 -28.54 18.18 -10.35
N GLY A 616 -28.57 17.51 -11.50
CA GLY A 616 -27.38 16.92 -12.11
C GLY A 616 -26.60 17.84 -13.03
N VAL A 617 -25.37 17.41 -13.32
CA VAL A 617 -24.53 17.93 -14.40
C VAL A 617 -24.33 16.84 -15.44
N PHE A 618 -24.46 17.20 -16.71
CA PHE A 618 -24.19 16.34 -17.84
C PHE A 618 -22.93 16.79 -18.57
N VAL A 619 -21.85 16.05 -18.40
CA VAL A 619 -20.55 16.31 -19.03
C VAL A 619 -20.49 15.51 -20.33
N LEU A 620 -20.49 16.21 -21.46
CA LEU A 620 -20.34 15.59 -22.77
C LEU A 620 -18.89 15.12 -22.94
N GLY A 621 -18.72 13.94 -23.53
CA GLY A 621 -17.41 13.44 -23.92
C GLY A 621 -16.99 13.98 -25.28
N ASP A 622 -15.71 13.88 -25.59
CA ASP A 622 -15.18 14.24 -26.91
C ASP A 622 -15.79 13.34 -28.01
N PRO A 623 -16.49 13.89 -29.02
CA PRO A 623 -17.06 13.09 -30.10
C PRO A 623 -16.01 12.41 -30.99
N ASP A 624 -14.77 12.92 -31.01
CA ASP A 624 -13.67 12.38 -31.81
C ASP A 624 -12.88 11.30 -31.06
N ASP A 625 -13.04 11.20 -29.73
CA ASP A 625 -12.46 10.15 -28.89
C ASP A 625 -13.54 9.12 -28.49
N PRO A 626 -13.56 7.92 -29.11
CA PRO A 626 -14.55 6.90 -28.80
C PRO A 626 -14.43 6.34 -27.37
N ASP A 627 -13.36 6.64 -26.63
CA ASP A 627 -13.18 6.23 -25.24
C ASP A 627 -13.69 7.29 -24.23
N ASP A 628 -13.87 8.55 -24.66
CA ASP A 628 -14.40 9.61 -23.80
C ASP A 628 -15.93 9.66 -23.84
N MET A 629 -16.54 8.89 -22.94
CA MET A 629 -17.99 8.75 -22.85
C MET A 629 -18.65 9.84 -21.99
N PRO A 630 -19.88 10.26 -22.32
CA PRO A 630 -20.62 11.24 -21.54
C PRO A 630 -20.89 10.77 -20.11
N ARG A 631 -20.84 11.71 -19.15
CA ARG A 631 -21.06 11.45 -17.72
C ARG A 631 -22.24 12.27 -17.21
N LEU A 632 -23.15 11.61 -16.52
CA LEU A 632 -24.27 12.25 -15.83
C LEU A 632 -24.15 11.97 -14.32
N THR A 633 -24.04 13.03 -13.51
CA THR A 633 -23.93 12.93 -12.05
C THR A 633 -24.91 13.89 -11.39
N ALA A 634 -25.69 13.42 -10.42
CA ALA A 634 -26.65 14.23 -9.66
C ALA A 634 -25.99 14.96 -8.48
N GLY A 635 -26.35 16.24 -8.26
CA GLY A 635 -25.98 17.03 -7.09
C GLY A 635 -24.51 17.42 -6.96
N ARG A 636 -23.63 16.96 -7.85
CA ARG A 636 -22.18 17.22 -7.82
C ARG A 636 -21.52 16.97 -9.17
N ALA A 637 -20.30 17.49 -9.34
CA ALA A 637 -19.41 17.10 -10.42
C ALA A 637 -19.01 15.60 -10.35
N PRO A 638 -18.61 14.98 -11.49
CA PRO A 638 -18.09 13.61 -11.52
C PRO A 638 -16.85 13.43 -10.63
N LYS A 639 -16.76 12.30 -9.93
CA LYS A 639 -15.67 11.98 -8.99
C LYS A 639 -15.11 10.58 -9.21
N PHE A 640 -13.91 10.35 -8.66
CA PHE A 640 -13.28 9.04 -8.69
C PHE A 640 -14.24 7.95 -8.13
N GLY A 641 -14.38 6.86 -8.87
CA GLY A 641 -15.29 5.75 -8.52
C GLY A 641 -16.62 5.77 -9.27
N ASP A 642 -17.09 6.92 -9.74
CA ASP A 642 -18.36 7.04 -10.49
C ASP A 642 -18.35 6.16 -11.74
N ASP A 643 -17.19 6.07 -12.40
CA ASP A 643 -17.01 5.33 -13.65
C ASP A 643 -17.08 3.80 -13.47
N ALA A 644 -16.98 3.31 -12.23
CA ALA A 644 -17.11 1.89 -11.88
C ALA A 644 -18.53 1.51 -11.41
N LEU A 645 -19.45 2.48 -11.28
CA LEU A 645 -20.86 2.22 -10.99
C LEU A 645 -21.57 1.75 -12.25
N VAL A 646 -22.25 0.60 -12.16
CA VAL A 646 -22.91 -0.01 -13.31
C VAL A 646 -24.24 0.70 -13.62
N PRO A 647 -24.41 1.34 -14.79
CA PRO A 647 -25.67 1.96 -15.16
C PRO A 647 -26.78 0.94 -15.38
N VAL A 648 -28.02 1.36 -15.12
CA VAL A 648 -29.20 0.52 -15.31
C VAL A 648 -29.63 0.47 -16.78
N GLY A 649 -29.81 -0.74 -17.32
CA GLY A 649 -30.39 -0.95 -18.65
C GLY A 649 -29.62 -0.26 -19.78
N ASN A 650 -30.33 0.52 -20.59
CA ASN A 650 -29.81 1.25 -21.75
C ASN A 650 -29.45 2.72 -21.44
N ALA A 651 -29.23 3.07 -20.16
CA ALA A 651 -28.82 4.43 -19.79
C ALA A 651 -27.58 4.92 -20.60
N PRO A 652 -26.53 4.11 -20.83
CA PRO A 652 -25.40 4.52 -21.65
C PRO A 652 -25.75 5.00 -23.06
N SER A 653 -26.56 4.22 -23.79
CA SER A 653 -26.94 4.58 -25.16
C SER A 653 -27.88 5.78 -25.18
N ARG A 654 -28.70 5.96 -24.14
CA ARG A 654 -29.52 7.17 -23.99
C ARG A 654 -28.65 8.42 -23.79
N LEU A 655 -27.62 8.35 -22.94
CA LEU A 655 -26.69 9.47 -22.75
C LEU A 655 -25.94 9.80 -24.05
N ALA A 656 -25.46 8.78 -24.78
CA ALA A 656 -24.83 8.98 -26.08
C ALA A 656 -25.79 9.64 -27.10
N THR A 657 -27.06 9.23 -27.11
CA THR A 657 -28.09 9.84 -27.96
C THR A 657 -28.34 11.30 -27.58
N TRP A 658 -28.45 11.61 -26.28
CA TRP A 658 -28.60 12.99 -25.82
C TRP A 658 -27.39 13.86 -26.18
N GLN A 659 -26.17 13.35 -26.05
CA GLN A 659 -24.96 14.05 -26.49
C GLN A 659 -25.06 14.41 -27.99
N GLN A 660 -25.34 13.42 -28.85
CA GLN A 660 -25.46 13.64 -30.29
C GLN A 660 -26.55 14.68 -30.62
N GLN A 661 -27.70 14.61 -29.95
CA GLN A 661 -28.80 15.54 -30.19
C GLN A 661 -28.51 16.95 -29.66
N LEU A 662 -27.82 17.09 -28.52
CA LEU A 662 -27.42 18.39 -27.98
C LEU A 662 -26.37 19.07 -28.87
N LEU A 663 -25.38 18.32 -29.37
CA LEU A 663 -24.40 18.83 -30.34
C LEU A 663 -25.06 19.19 -31.69
N ALA A 664 -26.14 18.50 -32.05
CA ALA A 664 -26.99 18.84 -33.18
C ALA A 664 -27.97 20.02 -32.90
N ALA A 665 -27.89 20.65 -31.73
CA ALA A 665 -28.74 21.75 -31.27
C ALA A 665 -30.24 21.43 -31.14
N SER A 666 -30.59 20.18 -30.83
CA SER A 666 -31.99 19.75 -30.65
C SER A 666 -32.63 20.33 -29.38
N ARG A 667 -33.72 21.08 -29.56
CA ARG A 667 -34.56 21.60 -28.47
C ARG A 667 -35.20 20.49 -27.63
N GLU A 668 -35.62 19.39 -28.27
CA GLU A 668 -36.21 18.24 -27.58
C GLU A 668 -35.19 17.56 -26.65
N ALA A 669 -33.91 17.54 -27.02
CA ALA A 669 -32.88 17.00 -26.16
C ALA A 669 -32.65 17.87 -24.93
N VAL A 670 -32.73 19.20 -25.07
CA VAL A 670 -32.64 20.13 -23.93
C VAL A 670 -33.75 19.86 -22.92
N THR A 671 -35.01 19.74 -23.37
CA THR A 671 -36.13 19.46 -22.47
C THR A 671 -36.05 18.05 -21.88
N ALA A 672 -35.65 17.05 -22.65
CA ALA A 672 -35.44 15.67 -22.18
C ALA A 672 -34.35 15.58 -21.11
N VAL A 673 -33.22 16.25 -21.31
CA VAL A 673 -32.09 16.29 -20.36
C VAL A 673 -32.47 17.09 -19.11
N ALA A 674 -33.19 18.21 -19.25
CA ALA A 674 -33.72 18.95 -18.11
C ALA A 674 -34.71 18.11 -17.29
N ALA A 675 -35.64 17.40 -17.94
CA ALA A 675 -36.56 16.47 -17.28
C ALA A 675 -35.84 15.28 -16.61
N ALA A 676 -34.63 14.95 -17.07
CA ALA A 676 -33.74 14.01 -16.40
C ALA A 676 -33.15 14.53 -15.08
N GLY A 677 -33.50 15.75 -14.66
CA GLY A 677 -33.00 16.41 -13.46
C GLY A 677 -31.69 17.18 -13.69
N VAL A 678 -31.21 17.33 -14.93
CA VAL A 678 -29.97 18.04 -15.24
C VAL A 678 -30.19 19.55 -15.21
N LEU A 679 -29.28 20.27 -14.56
CA LEU A 679 -29.23 21.73 -14.52
C LEU A 679 -28.15 22.31 -15.42
N PHE A 680 -26.98 21.67 -15.48
CA PHE A 680 -25.85 22.15 -16.26
C PHE A 680 -25.38 21.10 -17.27
N VAL A 681 -25.00 21.55 -18.46
CA VAL A 681 -24.35 20.76 -19.49
C VAL A 681 -22.95 21.32 -19.72
N VAL A 682 -21.93 20.48 -19.63
CA VAL A 682 -20.55 20.84 -19.96
C VAL A 682 -20.26 20.31 -21.36
N LEU A 683 -19.87 21.21 -22.26
CA LEU A 683 -19.58 20.87 -23.66
C LEU A 683 -18.17 20.27 -23.81
N PRO A 684 -17.90 19.54 -24.91
CA PRO A 684 -16.56 19.06 -25.24
C PRO A 684 -15.54 20.20 -25.36
N GLU A 685 -14.25 19.87 -25.26
CA GLU A 685 -13.19 20.86 -25.49
C GLU A 685 -13.30 21.46 -26.91
N GLY A 686 -13.19 22.79 -27.03
CA GLY A 686 -13.28 23.49 -28.31
C GLY A 686 -14.71 23.79 -28.81
N GLU A 687 -15.75 23.31 -28.13
CA GLU A 687 -17.15 23.59 -28.48
C GLU A 687 -17.69 24.79 -27.68
N ASP A 688 -18.03 25.88 -28.37
CA ASP A 688 -18.50 27.13 -27.75
C ASP A 688 -20.02 27.17 -27.52
N GLY A 689 -20.77 26.16 -27.98
CA GLY A 689 -22.22 26.06 -27.79
C GLY A 689 -23.04 27.11 -28.54
N ALA A 690 -22.42 27.92 -29.40
CA ALA A 690 -23.06 29.03 -30.10
C ALA A 690 -24.26 28.61 -30.96
N ARG A 691 -24.28 27.37 -31.46
CA ARG A 691 -25.42 26.83 -32.20
C ARG A 691 -26.62 26.56 -31.30
N LEU A 692 -26.39 25.87 -30.18
CA LEU A 692 -27.44 25.56 -29.21
C LEU A 692 -28.01 26.85 -28.59
N LEU A 693 -27.15 27.82 -28.26
CA LEU A 693 -27.57 29.14 -27.76
C LEU A 693 -28.41 29.95 -28.77
N ARG A 694 -28.33 29.65 -30.07
CA ARG A 694 -29.11 30.33 -31.12
C ARG A 694 -30.44 29.62 -31.42
N GLU A 695 -30.44 28.29 -31.41
CA GLU A 695 -31.62 27.48 -31.75
C GLU A 695 -32.53 27.22 -30.53
N ALA A 696 -31.99 27.33 -29.31
CA ALA A 696 -32.66 27.05 -28.04
C ALA A 696 -32.40 28.16 -26.99
N ASP A 697 -32.42 29.43 -27.42
CA ASP A 697 -32.11 30.62 -26.61
C ASP A 697 -33.04 30.80 -25.39
N ASP A 698 -34.29 30.35 -25.50
CA ASP A 698 -35.27 30.33 -24.42
C ASP A 698 -35.06 29.16 -23.42
N LEU A 699 -34.36 28.11 -23.83
CA LEU A 699 -34.16 26.88 -23.06
C LEU A 699 -32.77 26.77 -22.40
N VAL A 700 -31.81 27.60 -22.83
CA VAL A 700 -30.41 27.50 -22.43
C VAL A 700 -29.80 28.88 -22.17
N ALA A 701 -29.04 29.00 -21.09
CA ALA A 701 -28.29 30.20 -20.75
C ALA A 701 -26.81 29.89 -20.52
N PRO A 702 -25.87 30.82 -20.79
CA PRO A 702 -24.47 30.61 -20.46
C PRO A 702 -24.24 30.58 -18.94
N ALA A 703 -23.30 29.75 -18.49
CA ALA A 703 -22.85 29.66 -17.10
C ALA A 703 -21.32 29.84 -17.02
N PRO A 704 -20.75 30.06 -15.82
CA PRO A 704 -19.31 30.13 -15.64
C PRO A 704 -18.61 28.87 -16.18
N ALA A 705 -17.59 29.07 -17.01
CA ALA A 705 -16.80 27.99 -17.60
C ALA A 705 -16.12 27.12 -16.54
N THR A 706 -15.76 25.90 -16.92
CA THR A 706 -14.99 24.99 -16.09
C THR A 706 -13.55 25.45 -15.88
N ALA A 707 -12.86 24.88 -14.89
CA ALA A 707 -11.47 25.22 -14.59
C ALA A 707 -10.49 24.87 -15.74
N ASP A 708 -10.86 23.89 -16.58
CA ASP A 708 -10.13 23.49 -17.79
C ASP A 708 -10.51 24.33 -19.04
N GLY A 709 -11.43 25.29 -18.90
CA GLY A 709 -11.79 26.26 -19.95
C GLY A 709 -12.95 25.84 -20.86
N ARG A 710 -13.64 24.74 -20.55
CA ARG A 710 -14.80 24.27 -21.31
C ARG A 710 -16.05 25.09 -21.03
N THR A 711 -16.88 25.21 -22.06
CA THR A 711 -18.16 25.94 -22.00
C THR A 711 -19.17 25.18 -21.16
N VAL A 712 -19.83 25.90 -20.25
CA VAL A 712 -20.92 25.37 -19.42
C VAL A 712 -22.22 26.10 -19.76
N LEU A 713 -23.28 25.33 -19.98
CA LEU A 713 -24.61 25.82 -20.31
C LEU A 713 -25.59 25.42 -19.21
N ARG A 714 -26.41 26.37 -18.77
CA ARG A 714 -27.50 26.17 -17.81
C ARG A 714 -28.80 25.91 -18.55
N LEU A 715 -29.55 24.90 -18.12
CA LEU A 715 -30.87 24.59 -18.65
C LEU A 715 -31.94 25.38 -17.87
N THR A 716 -32.78 26.14 -18.59
CA THR A 716 -33.84 26.97 -18.01
C THR A 716 -35.15 26.25 -17.66
N PRO A 717 -35.54 25.08 -18.25
CA PRO A 717 -36.78 24.41 -17.89
C PRO A 717 -36.87 24.10 -16.38
N THR A 718 -38.05 24.30 -15.80
CA THR A 718 -38.28 24.08 -14.35
C THR A 718 -38.46 22.61 -14.03
N ALA A 719 -37.33 21.92 -13.88
CA ALA A 719 -37.24 20.58 -13.34
C ALA A 719 -36.36 20.58 -12.07
N GLY A 720 -36.71 19.76 -11.09
CA GLY A 720 -35.90 19.49 -9.89
C GLY A 720 -35.34 18.07 -9.88
N ALA A 721 -34.60 17.73 -8.83
CA ALA A 721 -34.31 16.32 -8.53
C ALA A 721 -35.61 15.54 -8.24
N VAL A 722 -36.62 16.25 -7.74
CA VAL A 722 -38.02 15.81 -7.66
C VAL A 722 -38.89 16.91 -8.26
N THR A 723 -39.81 16.53 -9.15
CA THR A 723 -40.69 17.47 -9.87
C THR A 723 -42.14 17.01 -9.79
N LEU A 724 -43.03 17.89 -9.35
CA LEU A 724 -44.46 17.69 -9.48
C LEU A 724 -44.89 18.20 -10.87
N VAL A 725 -45.42 17.31 -11.70
CA VAL A 725 -45.87 17.63 -13.07
C VAL A 725 -47.39 17.60 -13.17
N SER A 726 -47.93 18.49 -14.00
CA SER A 726 -49.35 18.58 -14.33
C SER A 726 -49.88 17.28 -14.95
N SER A 727 -51.20 17.10 -14.95
CA SER A 727 -51.84 15.93 -15.53
C SER A 727 -51.61 15.78 -17.04
N GLU A 728 -51.44 16.88 -17.76
CA GLU A 728 -51.10 16.86 -19.19
C GLU A 728 -49.67 16.37 -19.41
N GLN A 729 -48.69 16.95 -18.72
CA GLN A 729 -47.29 16.53 -18.82
C GLN A 729 -47.09 15.11 -18.29
N ALA A 730 -47.85 14.72 -17.27
CA ALA A 730 -47.91 13.35 -16.77
C ALA A 730 -48.35 12.36 -17.85
N ARG A 731 -49.47 12.63 -18.56
CA ARG A 731 -49.94 11.78 -19.67
C ARG A 731 -48.88 11.64 -20.77
N ARG A 732 -48.23 12.74 -21.15
CA ARG A 732 -47.14 12.71 -22.14
C ARG A 732 -45.99 11.82 -21.68
N SER A 733 -45.57 11.97 -20.41
CA SER A 733 -44.47 11.19 -19.82
C SER A 733 -44.76 9.68 -19.79
N VAL A 734 -45.97 9.27 -19.42
CA VAL A 734 -46.37 7.86 -19.35
C VAL A 734 -46.53 7.25 -20.74
N ASN A 735 -46.99 8.04 -21.72
CA ASN A 735 -47.10 7.63 -23.12
C ASN A 735 -45.77 7.68 -23.90
N GLY A 736 -44.65 8.02 -23.24
CA GLY A 736 -43.33 8.05 -23.85
C GLY A 736 -43.10 9.22 -24.81
N GLN A 737 -43.93 10.26 -24.76
CA GLN A 737 -43.73 11.49 -25.53
C GLN A 737 -42.65 12.37 -24.88
N PRO A 738 -41.85 13.11 -25.67
CA PRO A 738 -40.84 14.00 -25.11
C PRO A 738 -41.48 15.10 -24.24
N PRO A 739 -40.75 15.63 -23.24
CA PRO A 739 -41.24 16.74 -22.43
C PRO A 739 -41.52 17.98 -23.27
N ASP A 740 -42.65 18.63 -23.02
CA ASP A 740 -43.02 19.86 -23.71
C ASP A 740 -42.41 21.06 -22.97
N ALA A 741 -41.73 21.94 -23.69
CA ALA A 741 -41.07 23.10 -23.11
C ALA A 741 -42.05 24.01 -22.37
N GLU A 742 -43.25 24.23 -22.93
CA GLU A 742 -44.26 25.11 -22.35
C GLU A 742 -44.80 24.55 -21.02
N LEU A 743 -44.93 23.23 -20.92
CA LEU A 743 -45.39 22.53 -19.71
C LEU A 743 -44.30 22.35 -18.66
N MET A 744 -43.04 22.64 -18.99
CA MET A 744 -41.90 22.67 -18.06
C MET A 744 -41.65 24.08 -17.50
N THR A 745 -42.74 24.80 -17.22
CA THR A 745 -42.75 26.09 -16.53
C THR A 745 -43.81 26.09 -15.43
N SER A 746 -43.69 26.97 -14.44
CA SER A 746 -44.72 27.14 -13.41
C SER A 746 -46.00 27.76 -14.02
N PRO A 747 -47.21 27.28 -13.67
CA PRO A 747 -47.54 26.30 -12.62
C PRO A 747 -47.64 24.84 -13.10
N ALA A 748 -47.39 24.56 -14.40
CA ALA A 748 -47.53 23.23 -14.97
C ALA A 748 -46.47 22.23 -14.47
N SER A 749 -45.29 22.72 -14.09
CA SER A 749 -44.24 21.96 -13.41
C SER A 749 -43.69 22.74 -12.24
N VAL A 750 -43.51 22.05 -11.10
CA VAL A 750 -42.95 22.64 -9.88
C VAL A 750 -41.84 21.76 -9.36
N ALA A 751 -40.64 22.32 -9.22
CA ALA A 751 -39.53 21.66 -8.55
C ALA A 751 -39.82 21.57 -7.05
N VAL A 752 -39.63 20.39 -6.47
CA VAL A 752 -39.81 20.15 -5.05
C VAL A 752 -38.43 20.09 -4.40
N GLU A 753 -38.29 20.74 -3.24
CA GLU A 753 -37.07 20.69 -2.41
C GLU A 753 -36.94 19.31 -1.73
N ALA A 754 -36.62 18.30 -2.53
CA ALA A 754 -36.32 16.94 -2.09
C ALA A 754 -35.34 16.30 -3.08
N THR A 755 -34.57 15.32 -2.60
CA THR A 755 -33.53 14.65 -3.39
C THR A 755 -33.59 13.14 -3.18
N PRO A 756 -33.54 12.33 -4.25
CA PRO A 756 -33.35 10.89 -4.16
C PRO A 756 -32.09 10.50 -3.34
N PRO A 757 -32.06 9.33 -2.69
CA PRO A 757 -33.04 8.25 -2.81
C PRO A 757 -34.26 8.36 -1.88
N ASP A 758 -34.19 9.16 -0.81
CA ASP A 758 -35.26 9.29 0.17
C ASP A 758 -36.03 10.61 0.02
N VAL A 759 -37.28 10.52 -0.43
CA VAL A 759 -38.13 11.66 -0.74
C VAL A 759 -39.38 11.61 0.13
N GLY A 760 -39.63 12.66 0.90
CA GLY A 760 -40.86 12.83 1.69
C GLY A 760 -41.43 14.22 1.45
N VAL A 761 -42.61 14.29 0.85
CA VAL A 761 -43.23 15.56 0.40
C VAL A 761 -44.70 15.56 0.75
N ARG A 762 -45.19 16.68 1.28
CA ARG A 762 -46.63 16.92 1.43
C ARG A 762 -47.11 17.77 0.27
N VAL A 763 -47.99 17.21 -0.56
CA VAL A 763 -48.50 17.87 -1.76
C VAL A 763 -49.85 18.51 -1.46
N SER A 764 -50.06 19.73 -1.94
CA SER A 764 -51.32 20.45 -1.80
C SER A 764 -52.39 19.94 -2.78
N GLU A 765 -53.64 20.29 -2.51
CA GLU A 765 -54.78 20.00 -3.38
C GLU A 765 -54.54 20.45 -4.82
N GLY A 766 -55.07 19.70 -5.78
CA GLY A 766 -54.94 20.05 -7.19
C GLY A 766 -55.62 19.05 -8.13
N PRO A 767 -55.44 19.23 -9.45
CA PRO A 767 -56.09 18.38 -10.45
C PRO A 767 -55.71 16.90 -10.29
N GLU A 768 -56.66 16.03 -10.62
CA GLU A 768 -56.42 14.59 -10.68
C GLU A 768 -55.43 14.24 -11.79
N GLY A 769 -54.60 13.21 -11.56
CA GLY A 769 -53.65 12.70 -12.55
C GLY A 769 -52.28 13.40 -12.56
N ARG A 770 -51.96 14.21 -11.55
CA ARG A 770 -50.60 14.74 -11.34
C ARG A 770 -49.63 13.61 -10.98
N LEU A 771 -48.37 13.76 -11.37
CA LEU A 771 -47.29 12.84 -11.01
C LEU A 771 -46.20 13.56 -10.26
N LEU A 772 -45.70 12.93 -9.19
CA LEU A 772 -44.44 13.28 -8.56
C LEU A 772 -43.35 12.45 -9.24
N VAL A 773 -42.51 13.09 -10.05
CA VAL A 773 -41.44 12.42 -10.82
C VAL A 773 -40.09 12.68 -10.18
N LEU A 774 -39.32 11.61 -9.97
CA LEU A 774 -37.97 11.66 -9.44
C LEU A 774 -36.97 11.59 -10.60
N SER A 775 -35.86 12.31 -10.50
CA SER A 775 -34.71 12.19 -11.39
C SER A 775 -33.90 10.93 -11.09
N ALA A 776 -34.58 9.79 -10.98
CA ALA A 776 -34.04 8.48 -10.66
C ALA A 776 -34.59 7.44 -11.63
N VAL A 777 -33.70 6.64 -12.21
CA VAL A 777 -34.07 5.52 -13.07
C VAL A 777 -34.61 4.38 -12.20
N TYR A 778 -35.69 3.78 -12.67
CA TYR A 778 -36.32 2.65 -12.00
C TYR A 778 -35.46 1.39 -12.10
N GLU A 779 -35.27 0.79 -10.94
CA GLU A 779 -34.73 -0.55 -10.72
C GLU A 779 -35.45 -1.21 -9.52
N PRO A 780 -35.39 -2.54 -9.36
CA PRO A 780 -36.02 -3.21 -8.22
C PRO A 780 -35.44 -2.70 -6.89
N GLY A 781 -36.28 -2.15 -6.02
CA GLY A 781 -35.88 -1.61 -4.71
C GLY A 781 -36.65 -0.35 -4.33
N TRP A 782 -37.15 0.40 -5.31
CA TRP A 782 -38.02 1.56 -5.08
C TRP A 782 -39.36 1.16 -4.44
N ARG A 783 -39.73 1.89 -3.40
CA ARG A 783 -41.03 1.79 -2.73
C ARG A 783 -41.64 3.17 -2.61
N ALA A 784 -42.96 3.23 -2.60
CA ALA A 784 -43.69 4.46 -2.38
C ALA A 784 -44.89 4.23 -1.48
N THR A 785 -45.24 5.27 -0.71
CA THR A 785 -46.49 5.36 0.02
C THR A 785 -47.16 6.70 -0.20
N VAL A 786 -48.48 6.69 -0.19
CA VAL A 786 -49.34 7.87 -0.20
C VAL A 786 -50.22 7.77 1.04
N ASP A 787 -50.11 8.74 1.94
CA ASP A 787 -50.78 8.76 3.26
C ASP A 787 -50.57 7.48 4.09
N GLY A 788 -49.40 6.86 3.93
CA GLY A 788 -49.01 5.64 4.64
C GLY A 788 -49.46 4.33 3.97
N GLU A 789 -50.30 4.39 2.93
CA GLU A 789 -50.67 3.23 2.13
C GLU A 789 -49.69 3.00 0.98
N THR A 790 -49.38 1.74 0.67
CA THR A 790 -48.45 1.39 -0.41
C THR A 790 -48.99 1.85 -1.76
N ALA A 791 -48.21 2.67 -2.46
CA ALA A 791 -48.54 3.19 -3.78
C ALA A 791 -47.68 2.52 -4.87
N PRO A 792 -48.24 2.25 -6.06
CA PRO A 792 -47.47 1.69 -7.16
C PRO A 792 -46.53 2.74 -7.78
N ILE A 793 -45.35 2.28 -8.19
CA ILE A 793 -44.42 3.09 -8.99
C ILE A 793 -44.92 3.13 -10.44
N VAL A 794 -45.07 4.34 -10.97
CA VAL A 794 -45.34 4.64 -12.38
C VAL A 794 -44.02 5.01 -13.07
N LEU A 795 -43.86 4.65 -14.33
CA LEU A 795 -42.67 5.01 -15.11
C LEU A 795 -42.94 6.25 -15.96
N ALA A 796 -42.22 7.34 -15.66
CA ALA A 796 -42.22 8.56 -16.47
C ALA A 796 -41.10 8.50 -17.51
N TRP A 797 -41.37 8.97 -18.74
CA TRP A 797 -40.43 8.98 -19.86
C TRP A 797 -39.68 7.65 -20.03
N GLY A 798 -40.45 6.57 -19.94
CA GLY A 798 -40.05 5.18 -20.10
C GLY A 798 -39.34 4.55 -18.90
N ARG A 799 -38.65 5.31 -18.03
CA ARG A 799 -37.79 4.71 -17.00
C ARG A 799 -37.64 5.49 -15.69
N GLN A 800 -38.09 6.74 -15.58
CA GLN A 800 -37.97 7.49 -14.34
C GLN A 800 -39.03 7.04 -13.33
N VAL A 801 -38.64 7.01 -12.05
CA VAL A 801 -39.54 6.71 -10.95
C VAL A 801 -40.54 7.85 -10.80
N ALA A 802 -41.82 7.52 -10.84
CA ALA A 802 -42.89 8.47 -10.59
C ALA A 802 -43.98 7.85 -9.70
N VAL A 803 -44.71 8.69 -8.99
CA VAL A 803 -45.84 8.28 -8.13
C VAL A 803 -47.03 9.17 -8.42
N ALA A 804 -48.21 8.56 -8.54
CA ALA A 804 -49.46 9.29 -8.73
C ALA A 804 -49.82 10.05 -7.45
N VAL A 805 -50.17 11.33 -7.60
CA VAL A 805 -50.58 12.19 -6.50
C VAL A 805 -52.10 12.35 -6.53
N PRO A 806 -52.80 12.14 -5.39
CA PRO A 806 -54.24 12.34 -5.32
C PRO A 806 -54.64 13.82 -5.50
N PRO A 807 -55.93 14.09 -5.76
CA PRO A 807 -56.43 15.46 -5.87
C PRO A 807 -56.49 16.18 -4.52
N GLU A 808 -56.64 15.43 -3.41
CA GLU A 808 -56.61 15.95 -2.04
C GLU A 808 -55.17 16.14 -1.54
N SER A 809 -55.01 16.86 -0.43
CA SER A 809 -53.69 16.99 0.19
C SER A 809 -53.20 15.65 0.72
N ALA A 810 -52.00 15.23 0.32
CA ALA A 810 -51.46 13.93 0.71
C ALA A 810 -49.96 13.99 1.01
N GLU A 811 -49.52 13.13 1.92
CA GLU A 811 -48.11 12.88 2.18
C GLU A 811 -47.61 11.75 1.28
N VAL A 812 -46.72 12.09 0.34
CA VAL A 812 -46.10 11.14 -0.57
C VAL A 812 -44.68 10.87 -0.09
N ARG A 813 -44.37 9.60 0.18
CA ARG A 813 -42.99 9.16 0.44
C ARG A 813 -42.54 8.19 -0.62
N VAL A 814 -41.32 8.38 -1.11
CA VAL A 814 -40.68 7.50 -2.09
C VAL A 814 -39.27 7.26 -1.61
N TRP A 815 -38.86 6.00 -1.49
CA TRP A 815 -37.55 5.63 -1.00
C TRP A 815 -36.98 4.41 -1.71
N PHE A 816 -35.67 4.21 -1.60
CA PHE A 816 -34.99 3.04 -2.12
C PHE A 816 -34.63 2.07 -0.98
N ASP A 817 -35.01 0.81 -1.10
CA ASP A 817 -34.69 -0.22 -0.09
C ASP A 817 -33.25 -0.74 -0.25
N GLY A 818 -32.40 -0.38 0.72
CA GLY A 818 -30.99 -0.77 0.81
C GLY A 818 -30.70 -2.06 1.59
N ASP A 819 -31.70 -2.79 2.10
CA ASP A 819 -31.51 -3.90 3.06
C ASP A 819 -30.49 -4.95 2.58
N ARG A 820 -30.51 -5.29 1.28
CA ARG A 820 -29.56 -6.26 0.70
C ARG A 820 -28.13 -5.73 0.73
N TYR A 821 -27.95 -4.44 0.47
CA TYR A 821 -26.65 -3.78 0.50
C TYR A 821 -26.10 -3.77 1.93
N ASP A 822 -26.94 -3.44 2.90
CA ASP A 822 -26.59 -3.39 4.33
C ASP A 822 -26.16 -4.77 4.86
N LEU A 823 -26.81 -5.84 4.43
CA LEU A 823 -26.40 -7.22 4.78
C LEU A 823 -25.00 -7.56 4.24
N LEU A 824 -24.67 -7.11 3.03
CA LEU A 824 -23.34 -7.31 2.45
C LEU A 824 -22.28 -6.48 3.18
N LEU A 825 -22.60 -5.22 3.54
CA LEU A 825 -21.74 -4.38 4.37
C LEU A 825 -21.49 -5.01 5.75
N LEU A 826 -22.51 -5.60 6.37
CA LEU A 826 -22.37 -6.30 7.64
C LEU A 826 -21.42 -7.52 7.52
N GLY A 827 -21.54 -8.27 6.43
CA GLY A 827 -20.62 -9.36 6.10
C GLY A 827 -19.17 -8.89 5.93
N GLN A 828 -18.98 -7.76 5.23
CA GLN A 828 -17.67 -7.14 5.07
C GLN A 828 -17.11 -6.66 6.41
N LEU A 829 -17.91 -6.02 7.26
CA LEU A 829 -17.51 -5.58 8.59
C LEU A 829 -17.01 -6.76 9.44
N GLY A 830 -17.69 -7.91 9.35
CA GLY A 830 -17.23 -9.16 9.98
C GLY A 830 -15.85 -9.61 9.47
N ALA A 831 -15.60 -9.52 8.16
CA ALA A 831 -14.31 -9.84 7.56
C ALA A 831 -13.21 -8.86 7.96
N VAL A 832 -13.52 -7.56 8.05
CA VAL A 832 -12.60 -6.52 8.54
C VAL A 832 -12.25 -6.79 9.99
N LEU A 833 -13.23 -7.05 10.85
CA LEU A 833 -13.02 -7.36 12.26
C LEU A 833 -12.15 -8.63 12.41
N PHE A 834 -12.43 -9.68 11.65
CA PHE A 834 -11.61 -10.89 11.62
C PHE A 834 -10.15 -10.57 11.22
N THR A 835 -9.97 -9.74 10.20
CA THR A 835 -8.65 -9.32 9.72
C THR A 835 -7.88 -8.57 10.80
N VAL A 836 -8.49 -7.57 11.42
CA VAL A 836 -7.89 -6.76 12.49
C VAL A 836 -7.53 -7.63 13.70
N LEU A 837 -8.48 -8.43 14.20
CA LEU A 837 -8.27 -9.30 15.37
C LEU A 837 -7.16 -10.33 15.13
N THR A 838 -6.99 -10.79 13.89
CA THR A 838 -5.96 -11.77 13.54
C THR A 838 -4.61 -11.13 13.19
N MET A 839 -4.60 -9.84 12.81
CA MET A 839 -3.38 -9.06 12.59
C MET A 839 -2.73 -8.57 13.88
N VAL A 840 -3.50 -8.36 14.96
CA VAL A 840 -2.92 -8.06 16.27
C VAL A 840 -2.18 -9.30 16.76
N PRO A 841 -0.85 -9.25 16.97
CA PRO A 841 -0.13 -10.37 17.55
C PRO A 841 -0.75 -10.65 18.92
N SER A 842 -1.29 -11.86 19.11
CA SER A 842 -1.95 -12.23 20.36
C SER A 842 -0.98 -12.02 21.53
N LEU A 843 -1.22 -11.01 22.36
CA LEU A 843 -0.56 -10.77 23.64
C LEU A 843 -0.96 -11.83 24.68
N ARG A 844 -1.10 -13.10 24.29
CA ARG A 844 -1.60 -14.17 25.17
C ARG A 844 -0.48 -14.69 26.07
N ARG A 845 -0.55 -14.17 27.31
CA ARG A 845 -0.36 -14.80 28.62
C ARG A 845 0.72 -15.89 28.71
N VAL A 846 1.81 -15.51 29.36
CA VAL A 846 2.67 -16.41 30.13
C VAL A 846 1.77 -17.25 31.04
N ARG A 847 1.92 -18.58 30.97
CA ARG A 847 1.36 -19.54 31.93
C ARG A 847 2.50 -20.20 32.66
#